data_AF-A0A1J4JIN4-F1
#
_entry.id   AF-A0A1J4JIN4-F1
#
_cell.length_a   1.000
_cell.length_b   1.000
_cell.length_c   1.000
_cell.angle_alpha   90.00
_cell.angle_beta   90.00
_cell.angle_gamma   90.00
#
_symmetry.space_group_name_H-M   'P 1'
#
loop_
_entity.id
_entity.type
_entity.pdbx_description
1 polymer ?
#
loop_
_entity_poly.entity_id
_entity_poly.type
_entity_poly.pdbx_seq_one_letter_code
_entity_poly.pdbx_strand_id
1 'polypeptide(L)'
;MEEETGSVTASSVPPSPARSAQLNDKQLKAYLKRAVERRKELELEVQHLKNEIEAKDLRLQTLEPIINTSLEEKELVSKELSEQKNRVKILENQLSDSLEEVRQSKELIQNLQNTLASSNAEDQINDLISGFDEEKSNYEKKILDLEQNIFTIQKELKEQIQINKKLENEFQNHNFQQDDSQNLQNKIFELENEIDFLKNKNERENNSFNESENEIHQLKNQIHQKELNLSQQASKIQELQNNILQMKKENEQNTKNYENEIAFLKNSKQSETNEQIHQLKMQVVSYQKQIQEMNEQLNKNQEIYNQNLERMKAEQASIQNHTQIHKQLTEQTESLKIEISKKNDEINQLNVQNKNLLESQKENEAKLLISSKTKLTKLAAKIIELKKELESRDNELKQVQRFIQNTFSEKMMKFEFQMSDFQNQINEKDDKINQLKDNLVAVQKTRSSAQSSLEDIEKLQEDIKKQLDLSEQRCANLQTLNDQLHESEGKLQMRVNELSENLQNKENENLELTNKLNDLDNDLQNHKTQGGKLKKFLKSIQSENDRLNETIKEKNELVHQKELEINLKNEEIKKLSEVGTKNESERMAIIEKSRRYEEDKMLAESEKQQVIAKSAKIQVQLTEMRKKYQECEFALQTEKMKNGELNESINKMQNEMREMDFALINAETEVRANAAELEELREKCQNHSSQILEIQKEKKDALRKLKQIELNRKAIVLSLKTDDHIIDLPLIETIKIPKTEEINDKKVSAAYIQKLMMQFFSQDNQQREILVPVILELIGCDKLQIQQAQNAWKNSTQRRGFGWF
;
A
#
# COMPACT_ATOMS: atom_id res chain seq x y z
N MET A 1 20.64 75.69 -40.83
CA MET A 1 20.30 74.65 -41.82
C MET A 1 19.37 73.70 -41.07
N GLU A 2 18.09 74.07 -41.06
CA GLU A 2 16.99 73.48 -41.86
C GLU A 2 16.41 72.28 -41.09
N GLU A 3 15.25 72.38 -40.41
CA GLU A 3 13.83 72.48 -40.85
C GLU A 3 13.12 71.11 -40.97
N GLU A 4 11.78 71.17 -40.79
CA GLU A 4 10.72 70.14 -40.92
C GLU A 4 10.40 69.32 -39.66
N THR A 5 9.25 69.42 -38.95
CA THR A 5 7.79 69.59 -39.21
C THR A 5 7.01 68.35 -39.70
N GLY A 6 5.84 68.11 -39.09
CA GLY A 6 4.77 67.18 -39.53
C GLY A 6 4.24 66.28 -38.38
N SER A 7 3.04 66.36 -37.79
CA SER A 7 1.64 66.67 -38.19
C SER A 7 0.77 65.47 -38.63
N VAL A 8 -0.14 65.05 -37.73
CA VAL A 8 -1.61 64.77 -37.87
C VAL A 8 -2.14 63.66 -38.82
N THR A 9 -3.14 62.88 -38.31
CA THR A 9 -4.46 62.42 -38.88
C THR A 9 -4.78 60.96 -38.43
N ALA A 10 -5.88 60.58 -37.77
CA ALA A 10 -7.35 60.69 -37.96
C ALA A 10 -8.01 59.48 -38.70
N SER A 11 -9.23 59.11 -38.26
CA SER A 11 -10.24 58.20 -38.88
C SER A 11 -10.15 56.69 -38.50
N SER A 12 -11.20 55.91 -38.18
CA SER A 12 -12.63 55.97 -38.53
C SER A 12 -13.53 55.08 -37.63
N VAL A 13 -14.73 55.58 -37.30
CA VAL A 13 -15.98 54.89 -36.86
C VAL A 13 -16.77 54.61 -38.16
N PRO A 14 -17.57 53.52 -38.40
CA PRO A 14 -18.88 53.20 -37.76
C PRO A 14 -19.30 51.69 -37.88
N PRO A 15 -20.58 51.22 -37.76
CA PRO A 15 -21.82 51.82 -37.27
C PRO A 15 -22.59 51.01 -36.19
N SER A 16 -23.54 51.70 -35.55
CA SER A 16 -24.69 51.16 -34.79
C SER A 16 -25.66 50.38 -35.70
N PRO A 17 -26.48 49.47 -35.14
CA PRO A 17 -27.90 49.55 -35.46
C PRO A 17 -28.81 49.37 -34.24
N ALA A 18 -29.77 50.29 -34.14
CA ALA A 18 -30.99 50.16 -33.39
C ALA A 18 -31.89 49.04 -33.95
N ARG A 19 -32.65 48.35 -33.08
CA ARG A 19 -34.11 48.14 -33.21
C ARG A 19 -34.64 47.19 -32.12
N SER A 20 -35.51 47.74 -31.28
CA SER A 20 -36.45 47.01 -30.43
C SER A 20 -37.54 46.38 -31.31
N ALA A 21 -37.60 45.05 -31.33
CA ALA A 21 -38.73 44.29 -31.85
C ALA A 21 -39.14 43.27 -30.78
N GLN A 22 -40.41 43.28 -30.40
CA GLN A 22 -41.01 42.32 -29.47
C GLN A 22 -40.89 40.91 -30.05
N LEU A 23 -39.94 40.12 -29.54
CA LEU A 23 -39.71 38.73 -29.89
C LEU A 23 -40.71 37.85 -29.15
N ASN A 24 -41.44 37.01 -29.88
CA ASN A 24 -42.27 35.96 -29.30
C ASN A 24 -41.38 34.91 -28.59
N ASP A 25 -41.92 34.23 -27.58
CA ASP A 25 -41.20 33.31 -26.67
C ASP A 25 -40.28 32.29 -27.36
N LYS A 26 -40.63 31.81 -28.55
CA LYS A 26 -39.83 30.86 -29.33
C LYS A 26 -38.57 31.49 -29.92
N GLN A 27 -38.68 32.76 -30.27
CA GLN A 27 -37.66 33.62 -30.85
C GLN A 27 -36.72 34.15 -29.74
N LEU A 28 -37.26 34.46 -28.56
CA LEU A 28 -36.49 34.77 -27.36
C LEU A 28 -35.64 33.58 -26.89
N LYS A 29 -36.19 32.36 -26.95
CA LYS A 29 -35.45 31.13 -26.60
C LYS A 29 -34.31 30.82 -27.58
N ALA A 30 -34.52 31.06 -28.88
CA ALA A 30 -33.47 30.94 -29.89
C ALA A 30 -32.38 32.02 -29.72
N TYR A 31 -32.76 33.25 -29.40
CA TYR A 31 -31.83 34.34 -29.12
C TYR A 31 -31.03 34.08 -27.85
N LEU A 32 -31.67 33.59 -26.77
CA LEU A 32 -30.99 33.18 -25.54
C LEU A 32 -30.04 32.01 -25.77
N LYS A 33 -30.44 31.00 -26.56
CA LYS A 33 -29.55 29.89 -26.93
C LYS A 33 -28.33 30.39 -27.70
N ARG A 34 -28.54 31.26 -28.69
CA ARG A 34 -27.45 31.88 -29.47
C ARG A 34 -26.58 32.82 -28.62
N ALA A 35 -27.17 33.53 -27.66
CA ALA A 35 -26.43 34.38 -26.73
C ALA A 35 -25.59 33.55 -25.74
N VAL A 36 -26.07 32.37 -25.32
CA VAL A 36 -25.32 31.43 -24.49
C VAL A 36 -24.20 30.76 -25.30
N GLU A 37 -24.45 30.36 -26.55
CA GLU A 37 -23.42 29.86 -27.46
C GLU A 37 -22.35 30.94 -27.72
N ARG A 38 -22.78 32.18 -28.00
CA ARG A 38 -21.87 33.31 -28.18
C ARG A 38 -21.09 33.65 -26.91
N ARG A 39 -21.70 33.51 -25.74
CA ARG A 39 -21.01 33.66 -24.45
C ARG A 39 -19.95 32.58 -24.26
N LYS A 40 -20.23 31.32 -24.61
CA LYS A 40 -19.23 30.23 -24.55
C LYS A 40 -18.09 30.44 -25.54
N GLU A 41 -18.38 30.90 -26.75
CA GLU A 41 -17.36 31.30 -27.72
C GLU A 41 -16.49 32.43 -27.17
N LEU A 42 -17.09 33.47 -26.59
CA LEU A 42 -16.36 34.56 -25.97
C LEU A 42 -15.56 34.11 -24.73
N GLU A 43 -16.07 33.17 -23.93
CA GLU A 43 -15.32 32.56 -22.81
C GLU A 43 -14.09 31.78 -23.33
N LEU A 44 -14.22 31.05 -24.44
CA LEU A 44 -13.09 30.37 -25.09
C LEU A 44 -12.08 31.37 -25.69
N GLU A 45 -12.57 32.45 -26.29
CA GLU A 45 -11.74 33.52 -26.86
C GLU A 45 -11.00 34.29 -25.76
N VAL A 46 -11.66 34.60 -24.64
CA VAL A 46 -11.04 35.19 -23.45
C VAL A 46 -10.00 34.24 -22.85
N GLN A 47 -10.27 32.94 -22.81
CA GLN A 47 -9.31 31.96 -22.31
C GLN A 47 -8.09 31.83 -23.25
N HIS A 48 -8.29 31.85 -24.57
CA HIS A 48 -7.22 31.87 -25.55
C HIS A 48 -6.37 33.14 -25.42
N LEU A 49 -6.99 34.32 -25.33
CA LEU A 49 -6.31 35.59 -25.11
C LEU A 49 -5.57 35.63 -23.77
N LYS A 50 -6.11 35.02 -22.72
CA LYS A 50 -5.44 34.88 -21.42
C LYS A 50 -4.18 34.04 -21.54
N ASN A 51 -4.26 32.89 -22.20
CA ASN A 51 -3.10 32.03 -22.47
C ASN A 51 -2.06 32.75 -23.34
N GLU A 52 -2.50 33.57 -24.31
CA GLU A 52 -1.61 34.35 -25.18
C GLU A 52 -0.91 35.49 -24.42
N ILE A 53 -1.61 36.16 -23.50
CA ILE A 53 -1.04 37.18 -22.60
C ILE A 53 -0.02 36.52 -21.67
N GLU A 54 -0.37 35.38 -21.07
CA GLU A 54 0.53 34.65 -20.17
C GLU A 54 1.79 34.16 -20.89
N ALA A 55 1.66 33.71 -22.15
CA ALA A 55 2.79 33.36 -23.00
C ALA A 55 3.64 34.59 -23.41
N LYS A 56 3.02 35.76 -23.61
CA LYS A 56 3.72 37.02 -23.88
C LYS A 56 4.44 37.55 -22.64
N ASP A 57 3.84 37.43 -21.46
CA ASP A 57 4.47 37.77 -20.17
C ASP A 57 5.66 36.85 -19.90
N LEU A 58 5.52 35.54 -20.14
CA LEU A 58 6.65 34.61 -20.02
C LEU A 58 7.79 34.98 -20.98
N ARG A 59 7.45 35.37 -22.23
CA ARG A 59 8.43 35.86 -23.21
C ARG A 59 9.11 37.15 -22.75
N LEU A 60 8.35 38.11 -22.21
CA LEU A 60 8.89 39.33 -21.62
C LEU A 60 9.83 39.03 -20.46
N GLN A 61 9.46 38.10 -19.58
CA GLN A 61 10.26 37.67 -18.44
C GLN A 61 11.56 36.96 -18.86
N THR A 62 11.57 36.27 -20.01
CA THR A 62 12.81 35.74 -20.62
C THR A 62 13.64 36.77 -21.38
N LEU A 63 13.03 37.83 -21.92
CA LEU A 63 13.73 38.87 -22.68
C LEU A 63 14.34 39.94 -21.77
N GLU A 64 13.76 40.19 -20.60
CA GLU A 64 14.23 41.20 -19.64
C GLU A 64 15.69 40.95 -19.17
N PRO A 65 16.11 39.72 -18.81
CA PRO A 65 17.51 39.42 -18.53
C PRO A 65 18.42 39.63 -19.74
N ILE A 66 17.97 39.23 -20.94
CA ILE A 66 18.76 39.33 -22.18
C ILE A 66 18.99 40.81 -22.55
N ILE A 67 17.97 41.65 -22.38
CA ILE A 67 18.07 43.10 -22.63
C ILE A 67 18.99 43.75 -21.60
N ASN A 68 18.91 43.36 -20.32
CA ASN A 68 19.78 43.88 -19.27
C ASN A 68 21.25 43.50 -19.52
N THR A 69 21.54 42.24 -19.87
CA THR A 69 22.90 41.82 -20.26
C THR A 69 23.40 42.57 -21.49
N SER A 70 22.55 42.78 -22.50
CA SER A 70 22.92 43.54 -23.70
C SER A 70 23.16 45.04 -23.43
N LEU A 71 22.44 45.62 -22.47
CA LEU A 71 22.66 47.00 -22.02
C LEU A 71 23.98 47.14 -21.23
N GLU A 72 24.29 46.18 -20.36
CA GLU A 72 25.57 46.12 -19.64
C GLU A 72 26.76 45.97 -20.60
N GLU A 73 26.65 45.10 -21.61
CA GLU A 73 27.66 44.96 -22.67
C GLU A 73 27.85 46.27 -23.45
N LYS A 74 26.75 46.98 -23.78
CA LYS A 74 26.81 48.28 -24.44
C LYS A 74 27.47 49.35 -23.58
N GLU A 75 27.25 49.33 -22.27
CA GLU A 75 27.88 50.27 -21.33
C GLU A 75 29.39 49.99 -21.18
N LEU A 76 29.78 48.72 -21.19
CA LEU A 76 31.18 48.27 -21.21
C LEU A 76 31.90 48.74 -22.49
N VAL A 77 31.28 48.52 -23.65
CA VAL A 77 31.80 48.98 -24.95
C VAL A 77 31.89 50.51 -25.01
N SER A 78 30.91 51.23 -24.43
CA SER A 78 30.94 52.70 -24.36
C SER A 78 32.08 53.23 -23.49
N LYS A 79 32.39 52.52 -22.40
CA LYS A 79 33.51 52.84 -21.50
C LYS A 79 34.86 52.60 -22.19
N GLU A 80 35.00 51.46 -22.87
CA GLU A 80 36.18 51.11 -23.68
C GLU A 80 36.40 52.08 -24.85
N LEU A 81 35.33 52.51 -25.52
CA LEU A 81 35.38 53.52 -26.57
C LEU A 81 35.82 54.89 -26.03
N SER A 82 35.42 55.25 -24.81
CA SER A 82 35.86 56.50 -24.15
C SER A 82 37.34 56.47 -23.77
N GLU A 83 37.86 55.32 -23.33
CA GLU A 83 39.27 55.11 -23.02
C GLU A 83 40.14 55.09 -24.28
N GLN A 84 39.68 54.45 -25.35
CA GLN A 84 40.31 54.51 -26.68
C GLN A 84 40.33 55.94 -27.22
N LYS A 85 39.24 56.70 -27.10
CA LYS A 85 39.18 58.10 -27.51
C LYS A 85 40.16 58.99 -26.74
N ASN A 86 40.36 58.73 -25.44
CA ASN A 86 41.37 59.44 -24.64
C ASN A 86 42.80 59.04 -25.02
N ARG A 87 43.06 57.76 -25.38
CA ARG A 87 44.36 57.32 -25.92
C ARG A 87 44.70 57.96 -27.25
N VAL A 88 43.75 58.03 -28.18
CA VAL A 88 43.92 58.71 -29.47
C VAL A 88 44.23 60.18 -29.27
N LYS A 89 43.55 60.86 -28.34
CA LYS A 89 43.80 62.27 -28.01
C LYS A 89 45.19 62.53 -27.42
N ILE A 90 45.73 61.58 -26.64
CA ILE A 90 47.12 61.66 -26.12
C ILE A 90 48.12 61.49 -27.26
N LEU A 91 47.87 60.57 -28.19
CA LEU A 91 48.73 60.35 -29.36
C LEU A 91 48.68 61.53 -30.35
N GLU A 92 47.52 62.16 -30.54
CA GLU A 92 47.37 63.38 -31.35
C GLU A 92 48.19 64.55 -30.78
N ASN A 93 48.21 64.71 -29.45
CA ASN A 93 49.04 65.72 -28.80
C ASN A 93 50.54 65.43 -28.96
N GLN A 94 50.97 64.16 -28.83
CA GLN A 94 52.37 63.77 -29.05
C GLN A 94 52.82 63.95 -30.50
N LEU A 95 51.93 63.73 -31.47
CA LEU A 95 52.19 63.97 -32.89
C LEU A 95 52.30 65.48 -33.21
N SER A 96 51.49 66.31 -32.54
CA SER A 96 51.56 67.77 -32.66
C SER A 96 52.88 68.32 -32.13
N ASP A 97 53.38 67.80 -31.00
CA ASP A 97 54.66 68.23 -30.42
C ASP A 97 55.84 67.84 -31.33
N SER A 98 55.83 66.64 -31.91
CA SER A 98 56.85 66.21 -32.89
C SER A 98 56.81 66.99 -34.21
N LEU A 99 55.63 67.46 -34.65
CA LEU A 99 55.49 68.30 -35.84
C LEU A 99 56.09 69.70 -35.66
N GLU A 100 56.02 70.27 -34.45
CA GLU A 100 56.61 71.57 -34.14
C GLU A 100 58.15 71.51 -34.03
N GLU A 101 58.71 70.41 -33.51
CA GLU A 101 60.17 70.18 -33.50
C GLU A 101 60.76 70.06 -34.91
N VAL A 102 60.03 69.44 -35.84
CA VAL A 102 60.41 69.36 -37.26
C VAL A 102 60.32 70.74 -37.95
N ARG A 103 59.37 71.59 -37.53
CA ARG A 103 59.22 72.97 -38.03
C ARG A 103 60.38 73.86 -37.61
N GLN A 104 60.79 73.78 -36.34
CA GLN A 104 61.95 74.52 -35.80
C GLN A 104 63.27 74.08 -36.44
N SER A 105 63.41 72.79 -36.73
CA SER A 105 64.57 72.24 -37.44
C SER A 105 64.68 72.75 -38.89
N LYS A 106 63.55 73.04 -39.53
CA LYS A 106 63.48 73.57 -40.91
C LYS A 106 63.78 75.07 -40.99
N GLU A 107 63.47 75.83 -39.94
CA GLU A 107 63.76 77.27 -39.82
C GLU A 107 65.26 77.54 -39.60
N LEU A 108 65.96 76.64 -38.89
CA LEU A 108 67.41 76.71 -38.68
C LEU A 108 68.20 76.47 -39.97
N ILE A 109 67.73 75.56 -40.83
CA ILE A 109 68.37 75.24 -42.12
C ILE A 109 68.19 76.39 -43.13
N GLN A 110 67.05 77.10 -43.10
CA GLN A 110 66.79 78.25 -43.97
C GLN A 110 67.65 79.47 -43.62
N ASN A 111 68.00 79.67 -42.34
CA ASN A 111 68.85 80.77 -41.89
C ASN A 111 70.34 80.57 -42.20
N LEU A 112 70.79 79.32 -42.37
CA LEU A 112 72.17 79.00 -42.78
C LEU A 112 72.40 79.12 -44.30
N GLN A 113 71.33 79.11 -45.11
CA GLN A 113 71.41 79.26 -46.57
C GLN A 113 71.45 80.72 -47.06
N ASN A 114 71.07 81.70 -46.23
CA ASN A 114 70.98 83.11 -46.62
C ASN A 114 72.28 83.93 -46.43
N THR A 115 73.33 83.36 -45.83
CA THR A 115 74.56 84.10 -45.46
C THR A 115 75.75 83.83 -46.40
N LEU A 116 75.51 83.19 -47.56
CA LEU A 116 76.55 82.68 -48.45
C LEU A 116 76.36 83.12 -49.92
N ALA A 117 76.14 84.43 -50.17
CA ALA A 117 76.30 85.04 -51.50
C ALA A 117 76.27 86.58 -51.47
N SER A 118 77.43 87.23 -51.61
CA SER A 118 77.69 88.36 -52.55
C SER A 118 78.88 89.22 -52.11
N SER A 119 80.00 89.01 -52.80
CA SER A 119 81.15 89.92 -52.90
C SER A 119 81.24 90.32 -54.38
N ASN A 120 81.43 91.61 -54.68
CA ASN A 120 82.03 92.02 -55.94
C ASN A 120 82.80 93.34 -55.78
N ALA A 121 84.03 93.33 -56.28
CA ALA A 121 85.07 94.32 -56.06
C ALA A 121 85.39 95.06 -57.37
N GLU A 122 85.36 96.38 -57.35
CA GLU A 122 86.03 97.22 -58.37
C GLU A 122 86.57 98.55 -57.81
N ASP A 123 86.23 98.93 -56.57
CA ASP A 123 86.85 100.08 -55.88
C ASP A 123 88.11 99.73 -55.06
N GLN A 124 88.43 98.44 -54.90
CA GLN A 124 89.53 97.96 -54.06
C GLN A 124 90.92 98.02 -54.73
N ILE A 125 91.01 98.44 -55.99
CA ILE A 125 92.31 98.55 -56.66
C ILE A 125 93.13 99.73 -56.12
N ASN A 126 92.48 100.75 -55.55
CA ASN A 126 93.18 101.85 -54.88
C ASN A 126 93.44 101.59 -53.38
N ASP A 127 92.74 100.62 -52.78
CA ASP A 127 93.07 100.08 -51.45
C ASP A 127 94.18 99.02 -51.51
N LEU A 128 94.62 98.55 -52.71
CA LEU A 128 95.72 97.58 -52.83
C LEU A 128 97.09 98.10 -52.34
N ILE A 129 97.25 99.40 -52.13
CA ILE A 129 98.51 99.98 -51.63
C ILE A 129 98.48 100.17 -50.09
N SER A 130 97.32 100.46 -49.47
CA SER A 130 97.16 100.30 -48.01
C SER A 130 96.95 98.83 -47.62
N GLY A 131 96.49 98.04 -48.58
CA GLY A 131 96.32 96.60 -48.54
C GLY A 131 97.63 95.90 -48.28
N PHE A 132 98.78 96.30 -48.82
CA PHE A 132 100.02 95.55 -48.48
C PHE A 132 100.46 95.69 -47.01
N ASP A 133 100.20 96.81 -46.34
CA ASP A 133 100.51 96.98 -44.91
C ASP A 133 99.41 96.41 -44.00
N GLU A 134 98.15 96.49 -44.42
CA GLU A 134 97.02 95.88 -43.71
C GLU A 134 96.91 94.37 -43.94
N GLU A 135 97.39 93.86 -45.08
CA GLU A 135 97.49 92.43 -45.44
C GLU A 135 98.71 91.81 -44.77
N LYS A 136 99.81 92.54 -44.57
CA LYS A 136 100.88 92.12 -43.64
C LYS A 136 100.38 92.03 -42.20
N SER A 137 99.65 93.05 -41.72
CA SER A 137 99.01 93.04 -40.39
C SER A 137 97.94 91.94 -40.28
N ASN A 138 97.18 91.68 -41.34
CA ASN A 138 96.21 90.58 -41.40
C ASN A 138 96.91 89.23 -41.51
N TYR A 139 98.04 89.08 -42.19
CA TYR A 139 98.80 87.82 -42.19
C TYR A 139 99.47 87.59 -40.85
N GLU A 140 99.98 88.63 -40.17
CA GLU A 140 100.49 88.51 -38.80
C GLU A 140 99.36 88.18 -37.80
N LYS A 141 98.19 88.79 -37.94
CA LYS A 141 96.99 88.50 -37.13
C LYS A 141 96.36 87.15 -37.47
N LYS A 142 96.42 86.71 -38.74
CA LYS A 142 95.97 85.40 -39.21
C LYS A 142 96.98 84.32 -38.87
N ILE A 143 98.27 84.63 -38.77
CA ILE A 143 99.28 83.75 -38.18
C ILE A 143 99.02 83.62 -36.68
N LEU A 144 98.71 84.71 -35.97
CA LEU A 144 98.32 84.67 -34.55
C LEU A 144 97.00 83.91 -34.33
N ASP A 145 95.97 84.13 -35.14
CA ASP A 145 94.71 83.39 -35.10
C ASP A 145 94.92 81.93 -35.53
N LEU A 146 95.83 81.63 -36.47
CA LEU A 146 96.20 80.27 -36.83
C LEU A 146 97.02 79.60 -35.73
N GLU A 147 97.91 80.30 -35.03
CA GLU A 147 98.64 79.80 -33.88
C GLU A 147 97.71 79.56 -32.69
N GLN A 148 96.72 80.43 -32.51
CA GLN A 148 95.69 80.29 -31.48
C GLN A 148 94.68 79.19 -31.84
N ASN A 149 94.35 79.02 -33.11
CA ASN A 149 93.58 77.88 -33.62
C ASN A 149 94.39 76.58 -33.55
N ILE A 150 95.70 76.60 -33.80
CA ILE A 150 96.58 75.44 -33.62
C ILE A 150 96.67 75.09 -32.14
N PHE A 151 96.76 76.07 -31.25
CA PHE A 151 96.72 75.84 -29.80
C PHE A 151 95.36 75.28 -29.34
N THR A 152 94.26 75.80 -29.89
CA THR A 152 92.90 75.32 -29.61
C THR A 152 92.70 73.91 -30.16
N ILE A 153 93.13 73.62 -31.39
CA ILE A 153 93.11 72.28 -31.99
C ILE A 153 94.03 71.32 -31.23
N GLN A 154 95.19 71.77 -30.73
CA GLN A 154 96.06 70.93 -29.88
C GLN A 154 95.43 70.65 -28.51
N LYS A 155 94.67 71.60 -27.95
CA LYS A 155 93.90 71.43 -26.72
C LYS A 155 92.72 70.47 -26.95
N GLU A 156 91.94 70.68 -28.01
CA GLU A 156 90.86 69.80 -28.44
C GLU A 156 91.38 68.41 -28.78
N LEU A 157 92.53 68.27 -29.44
CA LEU A 157 93.14 66.97 -29.72
C LEU A 157 93.56 66.26 -28.44
N LYS A 158 94.07 66.98 -27.42
CA LYS A 158 94.37 66.39 -26.11
C LYS A 158 93.11 65.98 -25.35
N GLU A 159 92.05 66.78 -25.42
CA GLU A 159 90.74 66.44 -24.87
C GLU A 159 90.12 65.25 -25.61
N GLN A 160 90.24 65.18 -26.95
CA GLN A 160 89.80 64.05 -27.76
C GLN A 160 90.61 62.78 -27.48
N ILE A 161 91.91 62.90 -27.21
CA ILE A 161 92.74 61.78 -26.76
C ILE A 161 92.32 61.32 -25.35
N GLN A 162 91.92 62.22 -24.46
CA GLN A 162 91.35 61.86 -23.16
C GLN A 162 89.96 61.23 -23.28
N ILE A 163 89.09 61.75 -24.16
CA ILE A 163 87.77 61.21 -24.45
C ILE A 163 87.91 59.83 -25.10
N ASN A 164 88.81 59.65 -26.05
CA ASN A 164 89.10 58.36 -26.66
C ASN A 164 89.67 57.37 -25.64
N LYS A 165 90.55 57.79 -24.72
CA LYS A 165 90.98 56.92 -23.60
C LYS A 165 89.85 56.57 -22.63
N LYS A 166 88.87 57.47 -22.43
CA LYS A 166 87.66 57.20 -21.64
C LYS A 166 86.74 56.22 -22.35
N LEU A 167 86.49 56.42 -23.64
CA LEU A 167 85.71 55.53 -24.49
C LEU A 167 86.36 54.16 -24.65
N GLU A 168 87.69 54.08 -24.73
CA GLU A 168 88.43 52.82 -24.82
C GLU A 168 88.37 52.04 -23.50
N ASN A 169 88.35 52.73 -22.35
CA ASN A 169 88.04 52.11 -21.05
C ASN A 169 86.56 51.71 -20.92
N GLU A 170 85.62 52.46 -21.50
CA GLU A 170 84.19 52.08 -21.57
C GLU A 170 83.95 50.89 -22.52
N PHE A 171 84.69 50.80 -23.63
CA PHE A 171 84.67 49.65 -24.53
C PHE A 171 85.27 48.40 -23.90
N GLN A 172 86.30 48.51 -23.05
CA GLN A 172 86.78 47.36 -22.28
C GLN A 172 85.81 46.92 -21.18
N ASN A 173 84.98 47.82 -20.63
CA ASN A 173 83.89 47.44 -19.72
C ASN A 173 82.70 46.78 -20.44
N HIS A 174 82.55 46.96 -21.76
CA HIS A 174 81.53 46.27 -22.55
C HIS A 174 81.78 44.76 -22.72
N ASN A 175 83.00 44.27 -22.49
CA ASN A 175 83.27 42.82 -22.44
C ASN A 175 82.68 42.13 -21.20
N PHE A 176 82.28 42.88 -20.16
CA PHE A 176 81.58 42.32 -19.00
C PHE A 176 80.07 42.13 -19.26
N GLN A 177 79.50 42.77 -20.29
CA GLN A 177 78.09 42.61 -20.66
C GLN A 177 77.84 41.40 -21.57
N GLN A 178 78.89 40.79 -22.12
CA GLN A 178 78.77 39.57 -22.92
C GLN A 178 78.44 38.35 -22.05
N ASP A 179 78.94 38.29 -20.81
CA ASP A 179 78.61 37.24 -19.85
C ASP A 179 77.16 37.34 -19.34
N ASP A 180 76.65 38.56 -19.14
CA ASP A 180 75.24 38.77 -18.77
C ASP A 180 74.30 38.43 -19.93
N SER A 181 74.68 38.74 -21.17
CA SER A 181 73.92 38.35 -22.37
C SER A 181 73.90 36.83 -22.57
N GLN A 182 75.03 36.14 -22.32
CA GLN A 182 75.12 34.68 -22.40
C GLN A 182 74.30 34.00 -21.28
N ASN A 183 74.31 34.55 -20.06
CA ASN A 183 73.46 34.09 -18.97
C ASN A 183 71.97 34.29 -19.26
N LEU A 184 71.59 35.43 -19.84
CA LEU A 184 70.22 35.68 -20.27
C LEU A 184 69.80 34.74 -21.42
N GLN A 185 70.68 34.43 -22.37
CA GLN A 185 70.40 33.44 -23.42
C GLN A 185 70.21 32.03 -22.84
N ASN A 186 71.04 31.61 -21.89
CA ASN A 186 70.86 30.31 -21.22
C ASN A 186 69.54 30.28 -20.42
N LYS A 187 69.19 31.38 -19.76
CA LYS A 187 67.90 31.52 -19.04
C LYS A 187 66.70 31.46 -19.98
N ILE A 188 66.80 32.11 -21.15
CA ILE A 188 65.76 32.07 -22.19
C ILE A 188 65.61 30.64 -22.69
N PHE A 189 66.70 29.92 -22.96
CA PHE A 189 66.66 28.53 -23.39
C PHE A 189 66.05 27.60 -22.33
N GLU A 190 66.36 27.80 -21.04
CA GLU A 190 65.70 27.06 -19.94
C GLU A 190 64.20 27.34 -19.89
N LEU A 191 63.80 28.61 -20.00
CA LEU A 191 62.39 29.01 -20.01
C LEU A 191 61.65 28.50 -21.25
N GLU A 192 62.28 28.46 -22.41
CA GLU A 192 61.70 27.89 -23.64
C GLU A 192 61.45 26.38 -23.47
N ASN A 193 62.40 25.64 -22.90
CA ASN A 193 62.21 24.22 -22.58
C ASN A 193 61.10 24.01 -21.54
N GLU A 194 60.99 24.88 -20.55
CA GLU A 194 59.92 24.80 -19.55
C GLU A 194 58.54 25.14 -20.15
N ILE A 195 58.47 26.11 -21.06
CA ILE A 195 57.26 26.43 -21.82
C ILE A 195 56.84 25.25 -22.69
N ASP A 196 57.78 24.59 -23.39
CA ASP A 196 57.46 23.43 -24.21
C ASP A 196 57.04 22.22 -23.37
N PHE A 197 57.66 22.02 -22.20
CA PHE A 197 57.21 21.02 -21.24
C PHE A 197 55.77 21.29 -20.75
N LEU A 198 55.47 22.54 -20.39
CA LEU A 198 54.14 22.94 -19.93
C LEU A 198 53.09 22.84 -21.05
N LYS A 199 53.43 23.20 -22.30
CA LYS A 199 52.55 22.99 -23.46
C LYS A 199 52.21 21.51 -23.65
N ASN A 200 53.22 20.65 -23.65
CA ASN A 200 53.02 19.21 -23.78
C ASN A 200 52.19 18.63 -22.63
N LYS A 201 52.39 19.12 -21.40
CA LYS A 201 51.57 18.74 -20.25
C LYS A 201 50.11 19.18 -20.42
N ASN A 202 49.90 20.41 -20.88
CA ASN A 202 48.56 20.97 -21.09
C ASN A 202 47.82 20.25 -22.24
N GLU A 203 48.52 19.84 -23.31
CA GLU A 203 47.95 19.01 -24.37
C GLU A 203 47.51 17.63 -23.88
N ARG A 204 48.31 16.99 -23.00
CA ARG A 204 47.93 15.71 -22.38
C ARG A 204 46.72 15.87 -21.47
N GLU A 205 46.66 16.95 -20.70
CA GLU A 205 45.52 17.26 -19.83
C GLU A 205 44.25 17.57 -20.66
N ASN A 206 44.36 18.30 -21.76
CA ASN A 206 43.24 18.52 -22.69
C ASN A 206 42.75 17.22 -23.35
N ASN A 207 43.66 16.33 -23.75
CA ASN A 207 43.26 15.04 -24.31
C ASN A 207 42.55 14.16 -23.27
N SER A 208 43.04 14.14 -22.03
CA SER A 208 42.38 13.48 -20.89
C SER A 208 40.99 14.08 -20.57
N PHE A 209 40.87 15.41 -20.67
CA PHE A 209 39.60 16.10 -20.51
C PHE A 209 38.60 15.71 -21.60
N ASN A 210 39.02 15.67 -22.86
CA ASN A 210 38.19 15.23 -23.98
C ASN A 210 37.75 13.77 -23.85
N GLU A 211 38.62 12.88 -23.35
CA GLU A 211 38.25 11.49 -23.06
C GLU A 211 37.18 11.41 -21.96
N SER A 212 37.36 12.19 -20.88
CA SER A 212 36.38 12.28 -19.79
C SER A 212 35.05 12.86 -20.26
N GLU A 213 35.06 13.86 -21.15
CA GLU A 213 33.87 14.47 -21.72
C GLU A 213 33.10 13.50 -22.64
N ASN A 214 33.84 12.68 -23.39
CA ASN A 214 33.26 11.59 -24.18
C ASN A 214 32.63 10.51 -23.29
N GLU A 215 33.26 10.12 -22.19
CA GLU A 215 32.66 9.20 -21.21
C GLU A 215 31.39 9.78 -20.57
N ILE A 216 31.40 11.06 -20.20
CA ILE A 216 30.22 11.75 -19.68
C ILE A 216 29.08 11.73 -20.71
N HIS A 217 29.38 11.95 -22.00
CA HIS A 217 28.40 11.85 -23.07
C HIS A 217 27.83 10.43 -23.23
N GLN A 218 28.66 9.39 -23.15
CA GLN A 218 28.20 8.01 -23.17
C GLN A 218 27.31 7.68 -21.98
N LEU A 219 27.70 8.11 -20.77
CA LEU A 219 26.91 7.92 -19.56
C LEU A 219 25.57 8.66 -19.62
N LYS A 220 25.55 9.89 -20.14
CA LYS A 220 24.30 10.64 -20.38
C LYS A 220 23.36 9.89 -21.32
N ASN A 221 23.89 9.32 -22.41
CA ASN A 221 23.09 8.51 -23.33
C ASN A 221 22.56 7.23 -22.68
N GLN A 222 23.35 6.56 -21.84
CA GLN A 222 22.90 5.38 -21.10
C GLN A 222 21.82 5.73 -20.07
N ILE A 223 21.96 6.84 -19.35
CA ILE A 223 20.95 7.35 -18.41
C ILE A 223 19.65 7.63 -19.16
N HIS A 224 19.72 8.35 -20.29
CA HIS A 224 18.53 8.66 -21.09
C HIS A 224 17.80 7.40 -21.58
N GLN A 225 18.53 6.37 -22.02
CA GLN A 225 17.94 5.08 -22.40
C GLN A 225 17.28 4.36 -21.22
N LYS A 226 17.90 4.41 -20.04
CA LYS A 226 17.30 3.84 -18.81
C LYS A 226 16.05 4.61 -18.38
N GLU A 227 16.04 5.94 -18.47
CA GLU A 227 14.87 6.76 -18.20
C GLU A 227 13.70 6.44 -19.14
N LEU A 228 13.99 6.25 -20.44
CA LEU A 228 12.99 5.85 -21.42
C LEU A 228 12.38 4.47 -21.06
N ASN A 229 13.23 3.50 -20.69
CA ASN A 229 12.77 2.17 -20.28
C ASN A 229 11.95 2.21 -18.97
N LEU A 230 12.37 3.02 -18.00
CA LEU A 230 11.63 3.24 -16.75
C LEU A 230 10.25 3.86 -17.02
N SER A 231 10.18 4.83 -17.93
CA SER A 231 8.92 5.45 -18.35
C SER A 231 7.98 4.41 -18.99
N GLN A 232 8.49 3.57 -19.88
CA GLN A 232 7.70 2.48 -20.48
C GLN A 232 7.22 1.45 -19.44
N GLN A 233 8.08 1.08 -18.49
CA GLN A 233 7.70 0.18 -17.40
C GLN A 233 6.64 0.81 -16.49
N ALA A 234 6.76 2.11 -16.18
CA ALA A 234 5.76 2.83 -15.38
C ALA A 234 4.38 2.84 -16.07
N SER A 235 4.33 3.08 -17.39
CA SER A 235 3.08 2.98 -18.15
C SER A 235 2.49 1.57 -18.10
N LYS A 236 3.32 0.53 -18.19
CA LYS A 236 2.86 -0.86 -18.12
C LYS A 236 2.36 -1.27 -16.74
N ILE A 237 3.00 -0.77 -15.68
CA ILE A 237 2.53 -0.94 -14.30
C ILE A 237 1.18 -0.27 -14.12
N GLN A 238 1.01 0.94 -14.65
CA GLN A 238 -0.26 1.68 -14.58
C GLN A 238 -1.40 0.93 -15.31
N GLU A 239 -1.11 0.36 -16.47
CA GLU A 239 -2.07 -0.49 -17.21
C GLU A 239 -2.47 -1.74 -16.41
N LEU A 240 -1.49 -2.44 -15.82
CA LEU A 240 -1.76 -3.59 -14.95
C LEU A 240 -2.57 -3.22 -13.70
N GLN A 241 -2.29 -2.07 -13.09
CA GLN A 241 -3.05 -1.57 -11.94
C GLN A 241 -4.52 -1.31 -12.32
N ASN A 242 -4.77 -0.72 -13.49
CA ASN A 242 -6.11 -0.51 -14.00
C ASN A 242 -6.84 -1.84 -14.25
N ASN A 243 -6.16 -2.82 -14.84
CA ASN A 243 -6.73 -4.16 -15.07
C ASN A 243 -7.07 -4.87 -13.75
N ILE A 244 -6.19 -4.80 -12.74
CA ILE A 244 -6.45 -5.35 -11.41
C ILE A 244 -7.66 -4.67 -10.76
N LEU A 245 -7.78 -3.35 -10.90
CA LEU A 245 -8.93 -2.61 -10.36
C LEU A 245 -10.24 -3.02 -11.04
N GLN A 246 -10.23 -3.24 -12.35
CA GLN A 246 -11.39 -3.75 -13.09
C GLN A 246 -11.76 -5.17 -12.64
N MET A 247 -10.78 -6.09 -12.58
CA MET A 247 -11.04 -7.47 -12.11
C MET A 247 -11.58 -7.50 -10.68
N LYS A 248 -11.11 -6.60 -9.79
CA LYS A 248 -11.66 -6.48 -8.44
C LYS A 248 -13.13 -6.07 -8.45
N LYS A 249 -13.52 -5.11 -9.28
CA LYS A 249 -14.92 -4.70 -9.43
C LYS A 249 -15.80 -5.82 -9.99
N GLU A 250 -15.32 -6.55 -11.00
CA GLU A 250 -16.03 -7.70 -11.57
C GLU A 250 -16.20 -8.82 -10.53
N ASN A 251 -15.15 -9.15 -9.77
CA ASN A 251 -15.25 -10.13 -8.69
C ASN A 251 -16.20 -9.68 -7.58
N GLU A 252 -16.18 -8.41 -7.17
CA GLU A 252 -17.11 -7.91 -6.16
C GLU A 252 -18.57 -8.01 -6.64
N GLN A 253 -18.82 -7.75 -7.92
CA GLN A 253 -20.14 -7.91 -8.51
C GLN A 253 -20.55 -9.39 -8.59
N ASN A 254 -19.63 -10.28 -8.96
CA ASN A 254 -19.88 -11.72 -9.00
C ASN A 254 -20.19 -12.27 -7.60
N THR A 255 -19.44 -11.85 -6.58
CA THR A 255 -19.71 -12.23 -5.18
C THR A 255 -21.12 -11.80 -4.76
N LYS A 256 -21.53 -10.56 -5.06
CA LYS A 256 -22.91 -10.10 -4.77
C LYS A 256 -23.96 -10.94 -5.51
N ASN A 257 -23.71 -11.31 -6.75
CA ASN A 257 -24.62 -12.15 -7.52
C ASN A 257 -24.75 -13.55 -6.88
N TYR A 258 -23.63 -14.18 -6.50
CA TYR A 258 -23.65 -15.47 -5.83
C TYR A 258 -24.28 -15.40 -4.43
N GLU A 259 -24.04 -14.34 -3.67
CA GLU A 259 -24.70 -14.12 -2.37
C GLU A 259 -26.22 -14.02 -2.53
N ASN A 260 -26.68 -13.29 -3.53
CA ASN A 260 -28.11 -13.18 -3.86
C ASN A 260 -28.70 -14.52 -4.30
N GLU A 261 -27.99 -15.30 -5.12
CA GLU A 261 -28.42 -16.63 -5.57
C GLU A 261 -28.48 -17.62 -4.41
N ILE A 262 -27.49 -17.61 -3.52
CA ILE A 262 -27.48 -18.41 -2.29
C ILE A 262 -28.65 -18.01 -1.38
N ALA A 263 -28.89 -16.71 -1.20
CA ALA A 263 -30.01 -16.22 -0.40
C ALA A 263 -31.36 -16.65 -1.00
N PHE A 264 -31.51 -16.58 -2.32
CA PHE A 264 -32.70 -17.05 -3.02
C PHE A 264 -32.89 -18.57 -2.85
N LEU A 265 -31.85 -19.38 -3.11
CA LEU A 265 -31.90 -20.83 -2.94
C LEU A 265 -32.20 -21.23 -1.50
N LYS A 266 -31.61 -20.54 -0.51
CA LYS A 266 -31.86 -20.78 0.91
C LYS A 266 -33.32 -20.50 1.27
N ASN A 267 -33.85 -19.33 0.88
CA ASN A 267 -35.23 -18.97 1.16
C ASN A 267 -36.23 -19.89 0.44
N SER A 268 -35.99 -20.21 -0.84
CA SER A 268 -36.82 -21.12 -1.63
C SER A 268 -36.85 -22.52 -1.01
N LYS A 269 -35.68 -23.10 -0.70
CA LYS A 269 -35.59 -24.44 -0.14
C LYS A 269 -36.13 -24.52 1.28
N GLN A 270 -35.95 -23.46 2.07
CA GLN A 270 -36.53 -23.34 3.41
C GLN A 270 -38.05 -23.24 3.33
N SER A 271 -38.61 -22.48 2.39
CA SER A 271 -40.05 -22.41 2.16
C SER A 271 -40.63 -23.75 1.72
N GLU A 272 -40.01 -24.42 0.74
CA GLU A 272 -40.44 -25.77 0.29
C GLU A 272 -40.39 -26.79 1.44
N THR A 273 -39.32 -26.76 2.24
CA THR A 273 -39.17 -27.66 3.39
C THR A 273 -40.23 -27.39 4.45
N ASN A 274 -40.51 -26.11 4.74
CA ASN A 274 -41.55 -25.71 5.68
C ASN A 274 -42.94 -26.15 5.22
N GLU A 275 -43.22 -26.07 3.93
CA GLU A 275 -44.48 -26.51 3.35
C GLU A 275 -44.63 -28.04 3.40
N GLN A 276 -43.55 -28.79 3.11
CA GLN A 276 -43.53 -30.25 3.30
C GLN A 276 -43.72 -30.65 4.77
N ILE A 277 -43.07 -29.96 5.70
CA ILE A 277 -43.27 -30.16 7.15
C ILE A 277 -44.72 -29.88 7.54
N HIS A 278 -45.32 -28.82 7.00
CA HIS A 278 -46.72 -28.50 7.27
C HIS A 278 -47.66 -29.59 6.76
N GLN A 279 -47.46 -30.09 5.53
CA GLN A 279 -48.24 -31.19 4.97
C GLN A 279 -48.10 -32.48 5.80
N LEU A 280 -46.87 -32.83 6.22
CA LEU A 280 -46.64 -33.98 7.09
C LEU A 280 -47.32 -33.82 8.45
N LYS A 281 -47.28 -32.63 9.05
CA LYS A 281 -48.00 -32.35 10.31
C LYS A 281 -49.51 -32.54 10.14
N MET A 282 -50.09 -32.06 9.05
CA MET A 282 -51.51 -32.26 8.75
C MET A 282 -51.86 -33.74 8.58
N GLN A 283 -51.00 -34.53 7.91
CA GLN A 283 -51.17 -35.98 7.81
C GLN A 283 -51.09 -36.66 9.18
N VAL A 284 -50.14 -36.28 10.03
CA VAL A 284 -50.01 -36.82 11.40
C VAL A 284 -51.27 -36.54 12.23
N VAL A 285 -51.82 -35.34 12.16
CA VAL A 285 -53.08 -34.99 12.86
C VAL A 285 -54.24 -35.85 12.34
N SER A 286 -54.33 -36.05 11.02
CA SER A 286 -55.33 -36.93 10.42
C SER A 286 -55.21 -38.38 10.93
N TYR A 287 -53.98 -38.92 10.97
CA TYR A 287 -53.74 -40.27 11.49
C TYR A 287 -54.01 -40.37 12.99
N GLN A 288 -53.69 -39.35 13.79
CA GLN A 288 -54.03 -39.31 15.21
C GLN A 288 -55.54 -39.37 15.42
N LYS A 289 -56.33 -38.64 14.62
CA LYS A 289 -57.78 -38.69 14.67
C LYS A 289 -58.32 -40.08 14.31
N GLN A 290 -57.80 -40.72 13.25
CA GLN A 290 -58.18 -42.09 12.89
C GLN A 290 -57.85 -43.11 13.99
N ILE A 291 -56.68 -42.97 14.64
CA ILE A 291 -56.30 -43.81 15.78
C ILE A 291 -57.27 -43.61 16.95
N GLN A 292 -57.65 -42.36 17.24
CA GLN A 292 -58.63 -42.07 18.29
C GLN A 292 -59.99 -42.73 17.99
N GLU A 293 -60.49 -42.59 16.76
CA GLU A 293 -61.76 -43.21 16.33
C GLU A 293 -61.68 -44.75 16.43
N MET A 294 -60.57 -45.37 16.03
CA MET A 294 -60.34 -46.81 16.20
C MET A 294 -60.33 -47.22 17.67
N ASN A 295 -59.69 -46.45 18.54
CA ASN A 295 -59.64 -46.74 19.98
C ASN A 295 -61.03 -46.63 20.62
N GLU A 296 -61.84 -45.64 20.22
CA GLU A 296 -63.22 -45.51 20.68
C GLU A 296 -64.07 -46.70 20.23
N GLN A 297 -63.90 -47.17 18.99
CA GLN A 297 -64.56 -48.39 18.51
C GLN A 297 -64.10 -49.64 19.26
N LEU A 298 -62.79 -49.76 19.52
CA LEU A 298 -62.23 -50.88 20.28
C LEU A 298 -62.83 -50.94 21.69
N ASN A 299 -62.91 -49.80 22.38
CA ASN A 299 -63.50 -49.71 23.71
C ASN A 299 -64.98 -50.11 23.70
N LYS A 300 -65.76 -49.63 22.73
CA LYS A 300 -67.17 -50.04 22.57
C LYS A 300 -67.30 -51.55 22.34
N ASN A 301 -66.45 -52.12 21.49
CA ASN A 301 -66.45 -53.56 21.24
C ASN A 301 -66.08 -54.35 22.50
N GLN A 302 -65.15 -53.83 23.32
CA GLN A 302 -64.75 -54.46 24.56
C GLN A 302 -65.85 -54.39 25.64
N GLU A 303 -66.60 -53.29 25.72
CA GLU A 303 -67.79 -53.18 26.55
C GLU A 303 -68.88 -54.18 26.13
N ILE A 304 -69.16 -54.29 24.83
CA ILE A 304 -70.13 -55.26 24.29
C ILE A 304 -69.68 -56.69 24.61
N TYR A 305 -68.40 -57.01 24.43
CA TYR A 305 -67.85 -58.31 24.78
C TYR A 305 -68.07 -58.63 26.27
N ASN A 306 -67.77 -57.67 27.16
CA ASN A 306 -67.97 -57.84 28.60
C ASN A 306 -69.44 -58.01 28.96
N GLN A 307 -70.35 -57.23 28.37
CA GLN A 307 -71.80 -57.39 28.57
C GLN A 307 -72.29 -58.77 28.12
N ASN A 308 -71.83 -59.24 26.96
CA ASN A 308 -72.18 -60.57 26.45
C ASN A 308 -71.62 -61.68 27.35
N LEU A 309 -70.40 -61.51 27.88
CA LEU A 309 -69.81 -62.46 28.83
C LEU A 309 -70.64 -62.56 30.12
N GLU A 310 -71.10 -61.43 30.66
CA GLU A 310 -71.98 -61.43 31.85
C GLU A 310 -73.37 -62.01 31.56
N ARG A 311 -73.96 -61.75 30.39
CA ARG A 311 -75.19 -62.42 29.96
C ARG A 311 -75.02 -63.93 29.86
N MET A 312 -73.93 -64.40 29.26
CA MET A 312 -73.63 -65.83 29.14
C MET A 312 -73.48 -66.49 30.51
N LYS A 313 -72.82 -65.84 31.48
CA LYS A 313 -72.73 -66.33 32.87
C LYS A 313 -74.11 -66.41 33.54
N ALA A 314 -74.96 -65.40 33.34
CA ALA A 314 -76.31 -65.39 33.88
C ALA A 314 -77.18 -66.51 33.28
N GLU A 315 -77.09 -66.72 31.97
CA GLU A 315 -77.76 -67.84 31.27
C GLU A 315 -77.24 -69.20 31.77
N GLN A 316 -75.93 -69.35 31.95
CA GLN A 316 -75.34 -70.58 32.47
C GLN A 316 -75.81 -70.88 33.91
N ALA A 317 -75.94 -69.86 34.77
CA ALA A 317 -76.51 -70.00 36.10
C ALA A 317 -78.00 -70.39 36.06
N SER A 318 -78.76 -69.82 35.11
CA SER A 318 -80.16 -70.19 34.87
C SER A 318 -80.30 -71.66 34.43
N ILE A 319 -79.45 -72.11 33.50
CA ILE A 319 -79.41 -73.51 33.05
C ILE A 319 -79.08 -74.46 34.20
N GLN A 320 -78.12 -74.12 35.07
CA GLN A 320 -77.81 -74.90 36.26
C GLN A 320 -79.03 -75.04 37.19
N ASN A 321 -79.75 -73.95 37.42
CA ASN A 321 -80.97 -73.95 38.23
C ASN A 321 -82.07 -74.83 37.60
N HIS A 322 -82.31 -74.69 36.28
CA HIS A 322 -83.25 -75.55 35.57
C HIS A 322 -82.86 -77.03 35.60
N THR A 323 -81.56 -77.34 35.53
CA THR A 323 -81.04 -78.71 35.68
C THR A 323 -81.33 -79.28 37.07
N GLN A 324 -81.18 -78.46 38.12
CA GLN A 324 -81.49 -78.85 39.50
C GLN A 324 -82.99 -79.08 39.71
N ILE A 325 -83.84 -78.21 39.15
CA ILE A 325 -85.30 -78.39 39.16
C ILE A 325 -85.69 -79.67 38.41
N HIS A 326 -85.11 -79.92 37.24
CA HIS A 326 -85.36 -81.16 36.48
C HIS A 326 -84.97 -82.41 37.29
N LYS A 327 -83.83 -82.36 38.02
CA LYS A 327 -83.42 -83.45 38.90
C LYS A 327 -84.44 -83.70 40.01
N GLN A 328 -84.93 -82.65 40.67
CA GLN A 328 -85.99 -82.75 41.69
C GLN A 328 -87.30 -83.31 41.13
N LEU A 329 -87.72 -82.87 39.94
CA LEU A 329 -88.90 -83.39 39.25
C LEU A 329 -88.73 -84.86 38.85
N THR A 330 -87.53 -85.27 38.47
CA THR A 330 -87.21 -86.68 38.15
C THR A 330 -87.30 -87.55 39.40
N GLU A 331 -86.75 -87.09 40.53
CA GLU A 331 -86.84 -87.76 41.83
C GLU A 331 -88.30 -87.87 42.31
N GLN A 332 -89.11 -86.81 42.15
CA GLN A 332 -90.55 -86.84 42.42
C GLN A 332 -91.30 -87.82 41.51
N THR A 333 -90.96 -87.86 40.22
CA THR A 333 -91.58 -88.79 39.26
C THR A 333 -91.27 -90.24 39.63
N GLU A 334 -90.05 -90.53 40.07
CA GLU A 334 -89.66 -91.89 40.47
C GLU A 334 -90.29 -92.31 41.81
N SER A 335 -90.42 -91.37 42.76
CA SER A 335 -91.23 -91.55 43.98
C SER A 335 -92.69 -91.90 43.63
N LEU A 336 -93.31 -91.16 42.73
CA LEU A 336 -94.69 -91.39 42.30
C LEU A 336 -94.84 -92.74 41.56
N LYS A 337 -93.85 -93.17 40.77
CA LYS A 337 -93.88 -94.52 40.16
C LYS A 337 -93.85 -95.64 41.21
N ILE A 338 -93.05 -95.49 42.25
CA ILE A 338 -93.01 -96.47 43.36
C ILE A 338 -94.36 -96.49 44.08
N GLU A 339 -94.97 -95.33 44.30
CA GLU A 339 -96.29 -95.21 44.92
C GLU A 339 -97.39 -95.81 44.05
N ILE A 340 -97.35 -95.58 42.73
CA ILE A 340 -98.24 -96.22 41.75
C ILE A 340 -98.04 -97.74 41.77
N SER A 341 -96.80 -98.24 41.83
CA SER A 341 -96.54 -99.69 41.92
C SER A 341 -97.17 -100.30 43.18
N LYS A 342 -97.01 -99.65 44.35
CA LYS A 342 -97.64 -100.08 45.61
C LYS A 342 -99.17 -100.06 45.52
N LYS A 343 -99.74 -99.03 44.91
CA LYS A 343 -101.20 -98.94 44.68
C LYS A 343 -101.69 -100.01 43.71
N ASN A 344 -100.89 -100.38 42.71
CA ASN A 344 -101.22 -101.45 41.78
C ASN A 344 -101.20 -102.83 42.47
N ASP A 345 -100.29 -103.05 43.42
CA ASP A 345 -100.27 -104.25 44.25
C ASP A 345 -101.49 -104.31 45.19
N GLU A 346 -101.92 -103.17 45.75
CA GLU A 346 -103.17 -103.02 46.51
C GLU A 346 -104.42 -103.33 45.66
N ILE A 347 -104.45 -102.84 44.42
CA ILE A 347 -105.52 -103.11 43.44
C ILE A 347 -105.57 -104.61 43.10
N ASN A 348 -104.41 -105.25 42.94
CA ASN A 348 -104.35 -106.70 42.68
C ASN A 348 -104.83 -107.53 43.88
N GLN A 349 -104.58 -107.08 45.12
CA GLN A 349 -105.14 -107.70 46.34
C GLN A 349 -106.67 -107.49 46.45
N LEU A 350 -107.16 -106.29 46.11
CA LEU A 350 -108.60 -105.98 46.10
C LEU A 350 -109.37 -106.70 44.98
N ASN A 351 -108.75 -106.94 43.82
CA ASN A 351 -109.33 -107.72 42.73
C ASN A 351 -109.48 -109.22 43.07
N VAL A 352 -108.63 -109.76 43.95
CA VAL A 352 -108.79 -111.12 44.50
C VAL A 352 -109.92 -111.18 45.53
N GLN A 353 -110.19 -110.10 46.29
CA GLN A 353 -111.35 -110.01 47.19
C GLN A 353 -112.68 -109.77 46.46
N ASN A 354 -112.71 -108.93 45.42
CA ASN A 354 -113.93 -108.62 44.65
C ASN A 354 -114.43 -109.79 43.79
N LYS A 355 -113.55 -110.75 43.45
CA LYS A 355 -113.94 -111.99 42.74
C LYS A 355 -114.81 -112.93 43.60
N ASN A 356 -114.76 -112.82 44.93
CA ASN A 356 -115.53 -113.67 45.85
C ASN A 356 -116.82 -113.01 46.39
N LEU A 357 -117.07 -111.74 46.08
CA LEU A 357 -118.28 -110.99 46.53
C LEU A 357 -119.32 -110.75 45.41
N LEU A 358 -118.95 -110.99 44.15
CA LEU A 358 -119.79 -110.76 42.97
C LEU A 358 -120.85 -111.85 42.71
N GLU A 359 -120.86 -112.93 43.52
CA GLU A 359 -121.80 -114.05 43.37
C GLU A 359 -123.04 -113.94 44.29
N SER A 360 -123.19 -112.86 45.06
CA SER A 360 -124.23 -112.81 46.12
C SER A 360 -125.23 -111.66 46.09
N GLN A 361 -125.12 -110.59 45.29
CA GLN A 361 -126.09 -109.48 45.45
C GLN A 361 -126.43 -108.74 44.16
N LYS A 362 -127.27 -109.42 43.38
CA LYS A 362 -127.97 -108.92 42.19
C LYS A 362 -129.40 -108.46 42.49
N GLU A 363 -129.64 -107.83 43.65
CA GLU A 363 -130.99 -107.40 44.02
C GLU A 363 -130.98 -106.18 44.95
N ASN A 364 -131.58 -105.06 44.49
CA ASN A 364 -131.96 -103.83 45.22
C ASN A 364 -131.27 -102.48 44.89
N GLU A 365 -130.97 -102.19 43.63
CA GLU A 365 -130.85 -100.81 43.12
C GLU A 365 -132.25 -100.23 42.76
N ALA A 366 -132.94 -99.55 43.68
CA ALA A 366 -134.13 -98.76 43.29
C ALA A 366 -134.63 -97.66 44.27
N LYS A 367 -133.88 -97.20 45.29
CA LYS A 367 -134.43 -96.24 46.28
C LYS A 367 -133.57 -95.04 46.73
N LEU A 368 -132.60 -94.56 45.94
CA LEU A 368 -131.79 -93.36 46.31
C LEU A 368 -131.87 -92.17 45.34
N LEU A 369 -132.93 -92.05 44.54
CA LEU A 369 -133.11 -90.97 43.55
C LEU A 369 -133.77 -89.68 44.10
N ILE A 370 -134.06 -89.58 45.41
CA ILE A 370 -134.80 -88.45 46.00
C ILE A 370 -133.89 -87.48 46.81
N SER A 371 -132.61 -87.81 47.04
CA SER A 371 -131.65 -86.99 47.82
C SER A 371 -130.97 -85.85 47.01
N SER A 372 -131.00 -85.89 45.69
CA SER A 372 -130.17 -85.06 44.81
C SER A 372 -130.71 -83.64 44.55
N LYS A 373 -131.98 -83.37 44.87
CA LYS A 373 -132.68 -82.16 44.41
C LYS A 373 -132.46 -80.91 45.29
N THR A 374 -131.93 -81.05 46.51
CA THR A 374 -131.77 -79.95 47.49
C THR A 374 -130.37 -79.30 47.47
N LYS A 375 -129.37 -79.92 46.83
CA LYS A 375 -127.99 -79.40 46.74
C LYS A 375 -127.79 -78.37 45.62
N LEU A 376 -128.63 -78.40 44.58
CA LEU A 376 -128.54 -77.50 43.42
C LEU A 376 -128.91 -76.04 43.74
N THR A 377 -129.79 -75.78 44.72
CA THR A 377 -130.27 -74.43 45.04
C THR A 377 -129.22 -73.58 45.81
N LYS A 378 -128.27 -74.21 46.53
CA LYS A 378 -127.21 -73.49 47.27
C LYS A 378 -126.04 -73.05 46.39
N LEU A 379 -125.79 -73.74 45.28
CA LEU A 379 -124.73 -73.38 44.32
C LEU A 379 -125.10 -72.16 43.48
N ALA A 380 -126.39 -71.97 43.16
CA ALA A 380 -126.86 -70.83 42.38
C ALA A 380 -126.66 -69.48 43.10
N ALA A 381 -126.81 -69.42 44.43
CA ALA A 381 -126.62 -68.19 45.20
C ALA A 381 -125.16 -67.71 45.23
N LYS A 382 -124.19 -68.64 45.31
CA LYS A 382 -122.76 -68.32 45.39
C LYS A 382 -122.17 -67.80 44.07
N ILE A 383 -122.77 -68.17 42.93
CA ILE A 383 -122.38 -67.67 41.61
C ILE A 383 -122.75 -66.18 41.43
N ILE A 384 -123.85 -65.72 42.03
CA ILE A 384 -124.29 -64.32 41.94
C ILE A 384 -123.36 -63.40 42.74
N GLU A 385 -122.90 -63.84 43.90
CA GLU A 385 -121.97 -63.09 44.76
C GLU A 385 -120.58 -62.92 44.11
N LEU A 386 -120.04 -64.00 43.55
CA LEU A 386 -118.77 -63.96 42.80
C LEU A 386 -118.82 -63.05 41.57
N LYS A 387 -119.97 -62.95 40.90
CA LYS A 387 -120.15 -62.00 39.78
C LYS A 387 -120.03 -60.54 40.21
N LYS A 388 -120.58 -60.18 41.39
CA LYS A 388 -120.47 -58.81 41.93
C LYS A 388 -119.03 -58.45 42.31
N GLU A 389 -118.28 -59.39 42.89
CA GLU A 389 -116.87 -59.17 43.20
C GLU A 389 -116.02 -58.97 41.93
N LEU A 390 -116.32 -59.72 40.86
CA LEU A 390 -115.63 -59.59 39.58
C LEU A 390 -115.87 -58.22 38.94
N GLU A 391 -117.10 -57.70 39.02
CA GLU A 391 -117.46 -56.36 38.52
C GLU A 391 -116.77 -55.25 39.32
N SER A 392 -116.65 -55.41 40.64
CA SER A 392 -115.90 -54.48 41.49
C SER A 392 -114.40 -54.47 41.13
N ARG A 393 -113.81 -55.66 40.93
CA ARG A 393 -112.39 -55.79 40.54
C ARG A 393 -112.10 -55.25 39.15
N ASP A 394 -113.00 -55.42 38.18
CA ASP A 394 -112.85 -54.86 36.84
C ASP A 394 -112.86 -53.32 36.85
N ASN A 395 -113.67 -52.72 37.72
CA ASN A 395 -113.69 -51.27 37.92
C ASN A 395 -112.40 -50.75 38.57
N GLU A 396 -111.86 -51.44 39.58
CA GLU A 396 -110.54 -51.11 40.16
C GLU A 396 -109.42 -51.22 39.12
N LEU A 397 -109.45 -52.27 38.29
CA LEU A 397 -108.44 -52.50 37.27
C LEU A 397 -108.46 -51.40 36.21
N LYS A 398 -109.64 -50.95 35.77
CA LYS A 398 -109.80 -49.77 34.90
C LYS A 398 -109.26 -48.49 35.54
N GLN A 399 -109.44 -48.31 36.85
CA GLN A 399 -108.95 -47.14 37.57
C GLN A 399 -107.41 -47.12 37.66
N VAL A 400 -106.80 -48.27 37.96
CA VAL A 400 -105.34 -48.46 37.94
C VAL A 400 -104.79 -48.24 36.53
N GLN A 401 -105.45 -48.75 35.50
CA GLN A 401 -105.01 -48.59 34.12
C GLN A 401 -105.01 -47.12 33.69
N ARG A 402 -106.05 -46.34 34.06
CA ARG A 402 -106.07 -44.88 33.85
C ARG A 402 -104.97 -44.16 34.63
N PHE A 403 -104.72 -44.57 35.88
CA PHE A 403 -103.66 -43.97 36.69
C PHE A 403 -102.28 -44.22 36.07
N ILE A 404 -101.98 -45.44 35.62
CA ILE A 404 -100.72 -45.77 34.94
C ILE A 404 -100.58 -44.96 33.66
N GLN A 405 -101.63 -44.89 32.84
CA GLN A 405 -101.61 -44.17 31.56
C GLN A 405 -101.40 -42.66 31.73
N ASN A 406 -102.05 -42.05 32.72
CA ASN A 406 -101.85 -40.64 33.05
C ASN A 406 -100.44 -40.39 33.58
N THR A 407 -99.96 -41.23 34.51
CA THR A 407 -98.61 -41.10 35.08
C THR A 407 -97.52 -41.26 34.02
N PHE A 408 -97.69 -42.21 33.11
CA PHE A 408 -96.74 -42.45 32.01
C PHE A 408 -96.72 -41.27 31.04
N SER A 409 -97.89 -40.77 30.63
CA SER A 409 -98.00 -39.60 29.75
C SER A 409 -97.36 -38.34 30.37
N GLU A 410 -97.57 -38.09 31.67
CA GLU A 410 -96.98 -36.95 32.37
C GLU A 410 -95.44 -37.06 32.45
N LYS A 411 -94.92 -38.25 32.76
CA LYS A 411 -93.46 -38.48 32.79
C LYS A 411 -92.84 -38.37 31.40
N MET A 412 -93.50 -38.89 30.36
CA MET A 412 -93.03 -38.76 28.97
C MET A 412 -92.98 -37.30 28.53
N MET A 413 -94.03 -36.52 28.82
CA MET A 413 -94.05 -35.10 28.46
C MET A 413 -92.95 -34.30 29.18
N LYS A 414 -92.65 -34.62 30.45
CA LYS A 414 -91.51 -34.03 31.18
C LYS A 414 -90.16 -34.43 30.57
N PHE A 415 -89.99 -35.69 30.17
CA PHE A 415 -88.77 -36.13 29.51
C PHE A 415 -88.60 -35.49 28.13
N GLU A 416 -89.65 -35.37 27.32
CA GLU A 416 -89.61 -34.70 26.02
C GLU A 416 -89.21 -33.22 26.18
N PHE A 417 -89.79 -32.53 27.16
CA PHE A 417 -89.42 -31.15 27.48
C PHE A 417 -87.95 -31.03 27.91
N GLN A 418 -87.50 -31.89 28.83
CA GLN A 418 -86.09 -31.91 29.27
C GLN A 418 -85.11 -32.24 28.15
N MET A 419 -85.47 -33.19 27.26
CA MET A 419 -84.65 -33.52 26.09
C MET A 419 -84.57 -32.36 25.11
N SER A 420 -85.66 -31.61 24.92
CA SER A 420 -85.66 -30.40 24.11
C SER A 420 -84.78 -29.30 24.71
N ASP A 421 -84.83 -29.09 26.03
CA ASP A 421 -83.96 -28.13 26.72
C ASP A 421 -82.48 -28.51 26.61
N PHE A 422 -82.15 -29.80 26.77
CA PHE A 422 -80.79 -30.28 26.55
C PHE A 422 -80.34 -30.09 25.10
N GLN A 423 -81.21 -30.34 24.12
CA GLN A 423 -80.88 -30.14 22.72
C GLN A 423 -80.60 -28.66 22.40
N ASN A 424 -81.38 -27.74 22.97
CA ASN A 424 -81.14 -26.30 22.82
C ASN A 424 -79.81 -25.88 23.45
N GLN A 425 -79.49 -26.39 24.65
CA GLN A 425 -78.20 -26.13 25.30
C GLN A 425 -77.01 -26.71 24.52
N ILE A 426 -77.18 -27.87 23.88
CA ILE A 426 -76.16 -28.47 22.99
C ILE A 426 -75.94 -27.55 21.79
N ASN A 427 -77.00 -27.12 21.11
CA ASN A 427 -76.90 -26.25 19.94
C ASN A 427 -76.23 -24.91 20.29
N GLU A 428 -76.59 -24.26 21.41
CA GLU A 428 -75.92 -23.03 21.87
C GLU A 428 -74.43 -23.23 22.18
N LYS A 429 -74.06 -24.39 22.74
CA LYS A 429 -72.66 -24.70 23.01
C LYS A 429 -71.90 -24.99 21.72
N ASP A 430 -72.50 -25.66 20.75
CA ASP A 430 -71.90 -25.91 19.44
C ASP A 430 -71.68 -24.60 18.67
N ASP A 431 -72.62 -23.67 18.71
CA ASP A 431 -72.46 -22.33 18.13
C ASP A 431 -71.30 -21.57 18.79
N LYS A 432 -71.19 -21.61 20.12
CA LYS A 432 -70.04 -21.02 20.84
C LYS A 432 -68.72 -21.71 20.49
N ILE A 433 -68.71 -23.03 20.33
CA ILE A 433 -67.51 -23.79 19.93
C ILE A 433 -67.09 -23.38 18.51
N ASN A 434 -68.03 -23.23 17.59
CA ASN A 434 -67.74 -22.80 16.22
C ASN A 434 -67.21 -21.36 16.19
N GLN A 435 -67.82 -20.45 16.95
CA GLN A 435 -67.32 -19.08 17.09
C GLN A 435 -65.89 -19.03 17.68
N LEU A 436 -65.59 -19.88 18.68
CA LEU A 436 -64.25 -20.00 19.24
C LEU A 436 -63.24 -20.59 18.24
N LYS A 437 -63.65 -21.53 17.39
CA LYS A 437 -62.80 -22.07 16.31
C LYS A 437 -62.47 -20.99 15.29
N ASP A 438 -63.44 -20.20 14.87
CA ASP A 438 -63.22 -19.12 13.90
C ASP A 438 -62.28 -18.05 14.47
N ASN A 439 -62.46 -17.68 15.74
CA ASN A 439 -61.54 -16.78 16.45
C ASN A 439 -60.13 -17.38 16.57
N LEU A 440 -60.01 -18.69 16.84
CA LEU A 440 -58.71 -19.37 16.91
C LEU A 440 -57.98 -19.35 15.56
N VAL A 441 -58.70 -19.57 14.46
CA VAL A 441 -58.15 -19.49 13.10
C VAL A 441 -57.70 -18.06 12.78
N ALA A 442 -58.49 -17.05 13.16
CA ALA A 442 -58.12 -15.65 12.99
C ALA A 442 -56.83 -15.30 13.77
N VAL A 443 -56.73 -15.76 15.02
CA VAL A 443 -55.53 -15.60 15.87
C VAL A 443 -54.32 -16.37 15.31
N GLN A 444 -54.52 -17.56 14.75
CA GLN A 444 -53.44 -18.29 14.08
C GLN A 444 -52.93 -17.56 12.84
N LYS A 445 -53.83 -16.94 12.06
CA LYS A 445 -53.46 -16.18 10.88
C LYS A 445 -52.66 -14.90 11.23
N THR A 446 -53.08 -14.17 12.28
CA THR A 446 -52.30 -13.03 12.79
C THR A 446 -50.99 -13.45 13.45
N ARG A 447 -50.94 -14.62 14.10
CA ARG A 447 -49.69 -15.19 14.61
C ARG A 447 -48.73 -15.52 13.47
N SER A 448 -49.20 -16.12 12.37
CA SER A 448 -48.36 -16.41 11.20
C SER A 448 -47.83 -15.13 10.54
N SER A 449 -48.64 -14.07 10.43
CA SER A 449 -48.15 -12.80 9.90
C SER A 449 -47.13 -12.14 10.84
N ALA A 450 -47.37 -12.16 12.15
CA ALA A 450 -46.43 -11.65 13.14
C ALA A 450 -45.11 -12.45 13.16
N GLN A 451 -45.17 -13.77 12.95
CA GLN A 451 -44.00 -14.64 12.83
C GLN A 451 -43.14 -14.26 11.63
N SER A 452 -43.76 -14.01 10.46
CA SER A 452 -43.05 -13.53 9.27
C SER A 452 -42.40 -12.16 9.52
N SER A 453 -43.12 -11.23 10.15
CA SER A 453 -42.54 -9.93 10.51
C SER A 453 -41.40 -10.03 11.52
N LEU A 454 -41.42 -11.02 12.42
CA LEU A 454 -40.33 -11.29 13.35
C LEU A 454 -39.07 -11.77 12.61
N GLU A 455 -39.23 -12.68 11.64
CA GLU A 455 -38.12 -13.15 10.79
C GLU A 455 -37.50 -12.01 9.95
N ASP A 456 -38.32 -11.09 9.44
CA ASP A 456 -37.84 -9.90 8.74
C ASP A 456 -37.07 -8.94 9.66
N ILE A 457 -37.53 -8.77 10.90
CA ILE A 457 -36.84 -7.97 11.92
C ILE A 457 -35.49 -8.62 12.31
N GLU A 458 -35.43 -9.95 12.46
CA GLU A 458 -34.19 -10.67 12.75
C GLU A 458 -33.17 -10.52 11.61
N LYS A 459 -33.61 -10.60 10.35
CA LYS A 459 -32.74 -10.30 9.19
C LYS A 459 -32.23 -8.86 9.20
N LEU A 460 -33.09 -7.90 9.48
CA LEU A 460 -32.70 -6.48 9.63
C LEU A 460 -31.70 -6.27 10.76
N GLN A 461 -31.86 -6.95 11.90
CA GLN A 461 -30.90 -6.88 13.00
C GLN A 461 -29.53 -7.45 12.62
N GLU A 462 -29.50 -8.58 11.91
CA GLU A 462 -28.26 -9.18 11.40
C GLU A 462 -27.54 -8.25 10.41
N ASP A 463 -28.28 -7.60 9.51
CA ASP A 463 -27.72 -6.65 8.55
C ASP A 463 -27.21 -5.36 9.22
N ILE A 464 -27.94 -4.82 10.20
CA ILE A 464 -27.48 -3.67 11.01
C ILE A 464 -26.20 -4.03 11.75
N LYS A 465 -26.11 -5.24 12.31
CA LYS A 465 -24.90 -5.70 13.01
C LYS A 465 -23.70 -5.78 12.08
N LYS A 466 -23.86 -6.35 10.88
CA LYS A 466 -22.79 -6.35 9.87
C LYS A 466 -22.34 -4.95 9.47
N GLN A 467 -23.29 -4.00 9.32
CA GLN A 467 -22.95 -2.61 9.02
C GLN A 467 -22.21 -1.93 10.18
N LEU A 468 -22.59 -2.23 11.43
CA LEU A 468 -21.90 -1.74 12.61
C LEU A 468 -20.46 -2.26 12.66
N ASP A 469 -20.25 -3.57 12.46
CA ASP A 469 -18.92 -4.18 12.44
C ASP A 469 -18.01 -3.55 11.35
N LEU A 470 -18.56 -3.33 10.15
CA LEU A 470 -17.89 -2.63 9.05
C LEU A 470 -17.53 -1.18 9.41
N SER A 471 -18.43 -0.49 10.11
CA SER A 471 -18.20 0.89 10.58
C SER A 471 -17.11 0.93 11.66
N GLU A 472 -17.13 0.02 12.61
CA GLU A 472 -16.11 -0.09 13.66
C GLU A 472 -14.73 -0.40 13.06
N GLN A 473 -14.66 -1.30 12.08
CA GLN A 473 -13.43 -1.60 11.36
C GLN A 473 -12.90 -0.37 10.58
N ARG A 474 -13.79 0.41 9.96
CA ARG A 474 -13.41 1.69 9.32
C ARG A 474 -12.86 2.69 10.34
N CYS A 475 -13.49 2.83 11.50
CA CYS A 475 -12.98 3.69 12.57
C CYS A 475 -11.61 3.24 13.07
N ALA A 476 -11.39 1.94 13.25
CA ALA A 476 -10.09 1.39 13.66
C ALA A 476 -8.99 1.66 12.62
N ASN A 477 -9.32 1.52 11.33
CA ASN A 477 -8.40 1.84 10.24
C ASN A 477 -8.08 3.34 10.18
N LEU A 478 -9.10 4.21 10.34
CA LEU A 478 -8.91 5.66 10.39
C LEU A 478 -8.07 6.08 11.60
N GLN A 479 -8.27 5.45 12.75
CA GLN A 479 -7.45 5.70 13.94
C GLN A 479 -5.99 5.31 13.68
N THR A 480 -5.74 4.13 13.11
CA THR A 480 -4.39 3.69 12.77
C THR A 480 -3.71 4.64 11.78
N LEU A 481 -4.45 5.10 10.76
CA LEU A 481 -3.95 6.08 9.81
C LEU A 481 -3.64 7.42 10.49
N ASN A 482 -4.49 7.87 11.42
CA ASN A 482 -4.28 9.10 12.18
C ASN A 482 -3.05 9.01 13.09
N ASP A 483 -2.82 7.87 13.73
CA ASP A 483 -1.64 7.62 14.56
C ASP A 483 -0.36 7.64 13.71
N GLN A 484 -0.37 7.02 12.52
CA GLN A 484 0.73 7.10 11.55
C GLN A 484 1.00 8.53 11.08
N LEU A 485 -0.08 9.31 10.88
CA LEU A 485 0.02 10.70 10.45
C LEU A 485 0.64 11.57 11.54
N HIS A 486 0.23 11.41 12.80
CA HIS A 486 0.87 12.08 13.94
C HIS A 486 2.33 11.65 14.14
N GLU A 487 2.67 10.38 13.92
CA GLU A 487 4.07 9.94 13.97
C GLU A 487 4.91 10.61 12.88
N SER A 488 4.36 10.71 11.66
CA SER A 488 5.01 11.39 10.54
C SER A 488 5.17 12.90 10.79
N GLU A 489 4.16 13.53 11.38
CA GLU A 489 4.16 14.94 11.79
C GLU A 489 5.23 15.18 12.86
N GLY A 490 5.34 14.31 13.87
CA GLY A 490 6.39 14.37 14.88
C GLY A 490 7.80 14.25 14.29
N LYS A 491 8.01 13.33 13.34
CA LYS A 491 9.30 13.19 12.62
C LYS A 491 9.62 14.42 11.77
N LEU A 492 8.63 14.98 11.07
CA LEU A 492 8.80 16.20 10.30
C LEU A 492 9.11 17.39 11.20
N GLN A 493 8.44 17.52 12.34
CA GLN A 493 8.68 18.59 13.31
C GLN A 493 10.11 18.49 13.90
N MET A 494 10.57 17.29 14.23
CA MET A 494 11.97 17.08 14.62
C MET A 494 12.93 17.51 13.52
N ARG A 495 12.65 17.13 12.26
CA ARG A 495 13.50 17.51 11.12
C ARG A 495 13.53 19.02 10.89
N VAL A 496 12.40 19.70 11.05
CA VAL A 496 12.30 21.16 10.98
C VAL A 496 13.15 21.79 12.08
N ASN A 497 13.07 21.28 13.31
CA ASN A 497 13.88 21.79 14.43
C ASN A 497 15.38 21.60 14.17
N GLU A 498 15.81 20.42 13.70
CA GLU A 498 17.21 20.15 13.31
C GLU A 498 17.69 21.09 12.20
N LEU A 499 16.86 21.33 11.19
CA LEU A 499 17.19 22.23 10.09
C LEU A 499 17.28 23.68 10.58
N SER A 500 16.37 24.11 11.45
CA SER A 500 16.42 25.44 12.08
C SER A 500 17.69 25.64 12.90
N GLU A 501 18.09 24.64 13.70
CA GLU A 501 19.32 24.71 14.49
C GLU A 501 20.57 24.76 13.59
N ASN A 502 20.61 23.95 12.53
CA ASN A 502 21.69 24.00 11.54
C ASN A 502 21.75 25.35 10.82
N LEU A 503 20.60 25.93 10.49
CA LEU A 503 20.53 27.24 9.83
C LEU A 503 21.02 28.35 10.76
N GLN A 504 20.62 28.32 12.04
CA GLN A 504 21.12 29.24 13.06
C GLN A 504 22.65 29.13 13.22
N ASN A 505 23.19 27.90 13.22
CA ASN A 505 24.64 27.69 13.27
C ASN A 505 25.35 28.26 12.04
N LYS A 506 24.77 28.10 10.85
CA LYS A 506 25.32 28.67 9.61
C LYS A 506 25.22 30.18 9.57
N GLU A 507 24.15 30.78 10.10
CA GLU A 507 24.03 32.23 10.27
C GLU A 507 25.11 32.78 11.21
N ASN A 508 25.39 32.08 12.31
CA ASN A 508 26.47 32.45 13.23
C ASN A 508 27.86 32.35 12.57
N GLU A 509 28.13 31.28 11.81
CA GLU A 509 29.37 31.16 11.02
C GLU A 509 29.50 32.30 9.99
N ASN A 510 28.41 32.66 9.31
CA ASN A 510 28.41 33.76 8.35
C ASN A 510 28.65 35.11 9.03
N LEU A 511 28.09 35.32 10.21
CA LEU A 511 28.34 36.52 11.01
C LEU A 511 29.82 36.59 11.41
N GLU A 512 30.41 35.47 11.78
CA GLU A 512 31.82 35.39 12.14
C GLU A 512 32.74 35.66 10.93
N LEU A 513 32.40 35.13 9.75
CA LEU A 513 33.09 35.44 8.50
C LEU A 513 32.93 36.91 8.10
N THR A 514 31.75 37.49 8.31
CA THR A 514 31.49 38.91 8.04
C THR A 514 32.36 39.79 8.95
N ASN A 515 32.47 39.44 10.23
CA ASN A 515 33.36 40.14 11.15
C ASN A 515 34.83 40.05 10.73
N LYS A 516 35.30 38.86 10.33
CA LYS A 516 36.67 38.68 9.79
C LYS A 516 36.91 39.49 8.52
N LEU A 517 35.91 39.59 7.64
CA LEU A 517 35.98 40.43 6.44
C LEU A 517 36.10 41.91 6.80
N ASN A 518 35.32 42.37 7.78
CA ASN A 518 35.40 43.75 8.27
C ASN A 518 36.78 44.04 8.91
N ASP A 519 37.33 43.11 9.67
CA ASP A 519 38.68 43.24 10.24
C ASP A 519 39.75 43.32 9.14
N LEU A 520 39.64 42.46 8.11
CA LEU A 520 40.54 42.50 6.95
C LEU A 520 40.41 43.80 6.15
N ASP A 521 39.19 44.34 5.98
CA ASP A 521 39.00 45.62 5.30
C ASP A 521 39.60 46.77 6.13
N ASN A 522 39.45 46.75 7.45
CA ASN A 522 40.12 47.70 8.34
C ASN A 522 41.65 47.62 8.23
N ASP A 523 42.21 46.41 8.19
CA ASP A 523 43.65 46.19 7.97
C ASP A 523 44.09 46.69 6.59
N LEU A 524 43.28 46.47 5.56
CA LEU A 524 43.53 46.99 4.21
C LEU A 524 43.54 48.53 4.20
N GLN A 525 42.61 49.18 4.90
CA GLN A 525 42.57 50.64 5.03
C GLN A 525 43.79 51.16 5.80
N ASN A 526 44.21 50.45 6.85
CA ASN A 526 45.44 50.75 7.58
C ASN A 526 46.67 50.65 6.67
N HIS A 527 46.78 49.58 5.88
CA HIS A 527 47.86 49.42 4.90
C HIS A 527 47.81 50.46 3.78
N LYS A 528 46.64 50.85 3.28
CA LYS A 528 46.49 51.99 2.34
C LYS A 528 47.00 53.28 2.97
N THR A 529 46.70 53.51 4.24
CA THR A 529 47.17 54.69 4.98
C THR A 529 48.70 54.66 5.15
N GLN A 530 49.27 53.51 5.50
CA GLN A 530 50.72 53.30 5.56
C GLN A 530 51.38 53.48 4.19
N GLY A 531 50.80 52.94 3.11
CA GLY A 531 51.25 53.15 1.74
C GLY A 531 51.21 54.63 1.33
N GLY A 532 50.18 55.36 1.76
CA GLY A 532 50.11 56.82 1.59
C GLY A 532 51.22 57.57 2.34
N LYS A 533 51.54 57.15 3.58
CA LYS A 533 52.67 57.70 4.36
C LYS A 533 54.01 57.39 3.68
N LEU A 534 54.23 56.16 3.25
CA LEU A 534 55.42 55.73 2.50
C LEU A 534 55.58 56.54 1.21
N LYS A 535 54.49 56.77 0.46
CA LYS A 535 54.52 57.59 -0.75
C LYS A 535 54.90 59.04 -0.47
N LYS A 536 54.42 59.63 0.63
CA LYS A 536 54.84 60.97 1.08
C LYS A 536 56.31 60.98 1.49
N PHE A 537 56.77 59.95 2.19
CA PHE A 537 58.16 59.80 2.60
C PHE A 537 59.10 59.68 1.38
N LEU A 538 58.73 58.85 0.40
CA LEU A 538 59.43 58.72 -0.88
C LEU A 538 59.51 60.05 -1.62
N LYS A 539 58.41 60.82 -1.69
CA LYS A 539 58.44 62.17 -2.28
C LYS A 539 59.37 63.12 -1.52
N SER A 540 59.42 63.03 -0.19
CA SER A 540 60.32 63.85 0.63
C SER A 540 61.79 63.48 0.39
N ILE A 541 62.10 62.18 0.28
CA ILE A 541 63.44 61.70 -0.08
C ILE A 541 63.80 62.18 -1.49
N GLN A 542 62.87 62.08 -2.45
CA GLN A 542 63.07 62.55 -3.82
C GLN A 542 63.42 64.04 -3.84
N SER A 543 62.62 64.88 -3.16
CA SER A 543 62.89 66.32 -3.07
C SER A 543 64.19 66.65 -2.36
N GLU A 544 64.58 65.87 -1.34
CA GLU A 544 65.85 66.05 -0.65
C GLU A 544 67.04 65.65 -1.54
N ASN A 545 66.91 64.58 -2.31
CA ASN A 545 67.90 64.19 -3.32
C ASN A 545 68.03 65.26 -4.41
N ASP A 546 66.92 65.82 -4.90
CA ASP A 546 66.95 66.91 -5.87
C ASP A 546 67.65 68.14 -5.28
N ARG A 547 67.35 68.51 -4.04
CA ARG A 547 68.03 69.60 -3.32
C ARG A 547 69.52 69.34 -3.12
N LEU A 548 69.89 68.11 -2.75
CA LEU A 548 71.29 67.70 -2.59
C LEU A 548 72.03 67.73 -3.92
N ASN A 549 71.40 67.29 -5.02
CA ASN A 549 71.96 67.38 -6.36
C ASN A 549 72.17 68.84 -6.79
N GLU A 550 71.22 69.74 -6.50
CA GLU A 550 71.38 71.18 -6.73
C GLU A 550 72.54 71.74 -5.90
N THR A 551 72.65 71.36 -4.63
CA THR A 551 73.75 71.77 -3.74
C THR A 551 75.10 71.24 -4.23
N ILE A 552 75.13 70.01 -4.76
CA ILE A 552 76.34 69.43 -5.38
C ILE A 552 76.72 70.21 -6.62
N LYS A 553 75.74 70.60 -7.46
CA LYS A 553 75.95 71.42 -8.65
C LYS A 553 76.51 72.80 -8.30
N GLU A 554 75.93 73.48 -7.31
CA GLU A 554 76.43 74.75 -6.79
C GLU A 554 77.85 74.61 -6.19
N LYS A 555 78.12 73.54 -5.44
CA LYS A 555 79.47 73.28 -4.93
C LYS A 555 80.46 72.96 -6.03
N ASN A 556 80.07 72.26 -7.08
CA ASN A 556 80.93 72.00 -8.23
C ASN A 556 81.23 73.29 -9.01
N GLU A 557 80.27 74.20 -9.14
CA GLU A 557 80.49 75.55 -9.68
C GLU A 557 81.43 76.37 -8.79
N LEU A 558 81.28 76.28 -7.46
CA LEU A 558 82.18 76.93 -6.50
C LEU A 558 83.60 76.32 -6.55
N VAL A 559 83.72 75.01 -6.72
CA VAL A 559 84.99 74.31 -6.92
C VAL A 559 85.63 74.78 -8.22
N HIS A 560 84.86 74.90 -9.30
CA HIS A 560 85.36 75.40 -10.58
C HIS A 560 85.85 76.86 -10.48
N GLN A 561 85.13 77.72 -9.75
CA GLN A 561 85.58 79.07 -9.43
C GLN A 561 86.85 79.08 -8.55
N LYS A 562 86.93 78.20 -7.55
CA LYS A 562 88.12 78.03 -6.71
C LYS A 562 89.31 77.49 -7.49
N GLU A 563 89.10 76.62 -8.47
CA GLU A 563 90.14 76.11 -9.37
C GLU A 563 90.66 77.20 -10.32
N LEU A 564 89.78 78.10 -10.80
CA LEU A 564 90.19 79.31 -11.51
C LEU A 564 90.99 80.27 -10.60
N GLU A 565 90.56 80.45 -9.34
CA GLU A 565 91.27 81.24 -8.33
C GLU A 565 92.65 80.62 -7.97
N ILE A 566 92.73 79.28 -7.91
CA ILE A 566 93.97 78.52 -7.70
C ILE A 566 94.89 78.63 -8.91
N ASN A 567 94.37 78.60 -10.14
CA ASN A 567 95.18 78.78 -11.35
C ASN A 567 95.78 80.18 -11.44
N LEU A 568 95.03 81.21 -11.01
CA LEU A 568 95.55 82.58 -10.88
C LEU A 568 96.61 82.70 -9.76
N LYS A 569 96.36 82.07 -8.59
CA LYS A 569 97.34 82.04 -7.48
C LYS A 569 98.57 81.18 -7.79
N ASN A 570 98.47 80.15 -8.63
CA ASN A 570 99.59 79.33 -9.07
C ASN A 570 100.49 80.07 -10.08
N GLU A 571 99.96 80.99 -10.87
CA GLU A 571 100.79 81.94 -11.65
C GLU A 571 101.53 82.95 -10.77
N GLU A 572 100.92 83.39 -9.67
CA GLU A 572 101.58 84.24 -8.65
C GLU A 572 102.63 83.46 -7.83
N ILE A 573 102.38 82.19 -7.49
CA ILE A 573 103.30 81.31 -6.74
C ILE A 573 104.54 80.94 -7.58
N LYS A 574 104.43 80.87 -8.92
CA LYS A 574 105.58 80.66 -9.82
C LYS A 574 106.57 81.84 -9.83
N LYS A 575 106.17 83.03 -9.34
CA LYS A 575 107.03 84.22 -9.22
C LYS A 575 107.57 84.45 -7.79
N LEU A 576 107.13 83.70 -6.78
CA LEU A 576 107.40 83.99 -5.36
C LEU A 576 107.89 82.80 -4.52
N SER A 577 108.50 81.76 -5.11
CA SER A 577 109.00 80.59 -4.36
C SER A 577 110.53 80.43 -4.30
N GLU A 578 111.29 81.52 -4.42
CA GLU A 578 112.61 81.62 -3.78
C GLU A 578 112.42 82.07 -2.31
N VAL A 579 112.93 81.26 -1.36
CA VAL A 579 113.09 81.51 0.09
C VAL A 579 111.88 81.22 1.02
N GLY A 580 112.11 80.35 2.02
CA GLY A 580 111.59 80.62 3.39
C GLY A 580 110.60 79.64 4.07
N THR A 581 111.10 78.50 4.52
CA THR A 581 110.93 77.87 5.87
C THR A 581 109.60 77.88 6.69
N LYS A 582 109.30 76.66 7.20
CA LYS A 582 108.88 76.25 8.57
C LYS A 582 107.45 76.49 9.14
N ASN A 583 106.87 75.36 9.59
CA ASN A 583 106.07 75.08 10.81
C ASN A 583 104.80 75.89 11.10
N GLU A 584 103.79 75.44 11.86
CA GLU A 584 103.28 74.16 12.36
C GLU A 584 102.14 74.55 13.33
N SER A 585 100.92 74.06 13.10
CA SER A 585 99.80 73.93 14.06
C SER A 585 98.54 73.72 13.19
N GLU A 586 97.75 72.67 13.29
CA GLU A 586 96.99 72.27 14.47
C GLU A 586 96.64 70.77 14.36
N ARG A 587 97.31 69.98 15.19
CA ARG A 587 97.20 68.52 15.26
C ARG A 587 96.33 68.12 16.47
N MET A 588 95.13 68.69 16.59
CA MET A 588 94.17 68.38 17.67
C MET A 588 92.71 68.40 17.21
N ALA A 589 92.31 67.40 16.41
CA ALA A 589 90.90 66.97 16.30
C ALA A 589 90.77 65.52 15.81
N ILE A 590 91.70 64.63 16.23
CA ILE A 590 91.63 63.18 16.00
C ILE A 590 91.19 62.51 17.31
N ILE A 591 90.03 62.90 17.84
CA ILE A 591 89.26 62.12 18.83
C ILE A 591 87.78 62.51 18.61
N GLU A 592 87.14 61.99 17.56
CA GLU A 592 85.67 61.85 17.48
C GLU A 592 85.17 61.02 16.28
N LYS A 593 86.03 60.65 15.31
CA LYS A 593 85.59 59.86 14.14
C LYS A 593 85.57 58.33 14.32
N SER A 594 86.04 57.80 15.44
CA SER A 594 86.07 56.34 15.68
C SER A 594 84.89 55.79 16.51
N ARG A 595 83.93 56.63 16.92
CA ARG A 595 82.78 56.19 17.74
C ARG A 595 81.52 55.84 16.94
N ARG A 596 81.38 56.33 15.70
CA ARG A 596 80.16 56.13 14.87
C ARG A 596 80.20 54.92 13.94
N TYR A 597 81.33 54.24 13.79
CA TYR A 597 81.44 53.07 12.89
C TYR A 597 81.11 51.74 13.59
N GLU A 598 81.17 51.69 14.93
CA GLU A 598 80.90 50.47 15.70
C GLU A 598 79.42 50.33 16.12
N GLU A 599 78.69 51.45 16.27
CA GLU A 599 77.25 51.46 16.61
C GLU A 599 76.37 51.03 15.41
N ASP A 600 76.68 51.47 14.19
CA ASP A 600 75.94 51.08 12.97
C ASP A 600 76.17 49.61 12.57
N LYS A 601 77.32 49.03 12.94
CA LYS A 601 77.64 47.61 12.71
C LYS A 601 76.89 46.67 13.66
N MET A 602 76.68 47.07 14.92
CA MET A 602 75.92 46.26 15.88
C MET A 602 74.41 46.28 15.63
N LEU A 603 73.87 47.36 15.05
CA LEU A 603 72.46 47.43 14.66
C LEU A 603 72.15 46.54 13.44
N ALA A 604 73.02 46.54 12.43
CA ALA A 604 72.87 45.69 11.25
C ALA A 604 73.03 44.18 11.55
N GLU A 605 73.92 43.79 12.48
CA GLU A 605 74.09 42.39 12.87
C GLU A 605 72.92 41.88 13.74
N SER A 606 72.32 42.75 14.56
CA SER A 606 71.11 42.46 15.35
C SER A 606 69.89 42.20 14.47
N GLU A 607 69.66 43.06 13.46
CA GLU A 607 68.55 42.89 12.51
C GLU A 607 68.71 41.63 11.65
N LYS A 608 69.95 41.34 11.22
CA LYS A 608 70.28 40.10 10.50
C LYS A 608 69.99 38.84 11.33
N GLN A 609 70.36 38.82 12.62
CA GLN A 609 70.02 37.70 13.50
C GLN A 609 68.51 37.58 13.75
N GLN A 610 67.77 38.69 13.81
CA GLN A 610 66.31 38.66 13.97
C GLN A 610 65.60 38.12 12.72
N VAL A 611 66.09 38.45 11.52
CA VAL A 611 65.58 37.89 10.25
C VAL A 611 65.89 36.41 10.14
N ILE A 612 67.09 35.97 10.52
CA ILE A 612 67.47 34.55 10.54
C ILE A 612 66.58 33.76 11.52
N ALA A 613 66.29 34.30 12.71
CA ALA A 613 65.40 33.67 13.68
C ALA A 613 63.94 33.57 13.20
N LYS A 614 63.44 34.58 12.48
CA LYS A 614 62.10 34.54 11.85
C LYS A 614 62.04 33.53 10.69
N SER A 615 63.08 33.50 9.85
CA SER A 615 63.21 32.51 8.76
C SER A 615 63.22 31.08 9.31
N ALA A 616 63.96 30.83 10.39
CA ALA A 616 64.00 29.51 11.04
C ALA A 616 62.62 29.10 11.60
N LYS A 617 61.86 30.03 12.21
CA LYS A 617 60.49 29.74 12.67
C LYS A 617 59.54 29.40 11.53
N ILE A 618 59.60 30.14 10.41
CA ILE A 618 58.79 29.86 9.22
C ILE A 618 59.16 28.50 8.63
N GLN A 619 60.45 28.14 8.64
CA GLN A 619 60.92 26.86 8.13
C GLN A 619 60.44 25.69 9.00
N VAL A 620 60.42 25.84 10.33
CA VAL A 620 59.83 24.85 11.25
C VAL A 620 58.33 24.70 11.00
N GLN A 621 57.58 25.80 10.86
CA GLN A 621 56.14 25.77 10.57
C GLN A 621 55.82 25.12 9.21
N LEU A 622 56.62 25.39 8.18
CA LEU A 622 56.51 24.74 6.86
C LEU A 622 56.74 23.23 6.94
N THR A 623 57.70 22.81 7.77
CA THR A 623 58.00 21.38 7.96
C THR A 623 56.85 20.68 8.70
N GLU A 624 56.27 21.35 9.70
CA GLU A 624 55.10 20.86 10.44
C GLU A 624 53.84 20.78 9.57
N MET A 625 53.61 21.78 8.70
CA MET A 625 52.53 21.78 7.72
C MET A 625 52.69 20.66 6.69
N ARG A 626 53.91 20.42 6.17
CA ARG A 626 54.18 19.30 5.26
C ARG A 626 53.91 17.95 5.93
N LYS A 627 54.29 17.80 7.20
CA LYS A 627 54.00 16.58 7.96
C LYS A 627 52.50 16.35 8.14
N LYS A 628 51.74 17.38 8.52
CA LYS A 628 50.27 17.31 8.65
C LYS A 628 49.58 17.02 7.31
N TYR A 629 50.10 17.55 6.21
CA TYR A 629 49.60 17.26 4.87
C TYR A 629 49.80 15.77 4.50
N GLN A 630 50.98 15.22 4.77
CA GLN A 630 51.26 13.80 4.54
C GLN A 630 50.40 12.88 5.43
N GLU A 631 50.15 13.26 6.69
CA GLU A 631 49.24 12.53 7.58
C GLU A 631 47.79 12.56 7.06
N CYS A 632 47.32 13.69 6.52
CA CYS A 632 46.00 13.79 5.88
C CYS A 632 45.90 12.96 4.60
N GLU A 633 46.95 12.94 3.78
CA GLU A 633 47.00 12.15 2.54
C GLU A 633 46.92 10.65 2.84
N PHE A 634 47.66 10.19 3.86
CA PHE A 634 47.60 8.81 4.33
C PHE A 634 46.21 8.44 4.90
N ALA A 635 45.59 9.34 5.67
CA ALA A 635 44.24 9.16 6.17
C ALA A 635 43.20 9.06 5.03
N LEU A 636 43.33 9.90 3.99
CA LEU A 636 42.48 9.86 2.80
C LEU A 636 42.63 8.54 2.03
N GLN A 637 43.86 8.03 1.91
CA GLN A 637 44.12 6.74 1.27
C GLN A 637 43.53 5.57 2.07
N THR A 638 43.61 5.64 3.39
CA THR A 638 42.99 4.65 4.29
C THR A 638 41.47 4.64 4.15
N GLU A 639 40.83 5.82 4.07
CA GLU A 639 39.39 5.92 3.81
C GLU A 639 38.99 5.42 2.41
N LYS A 640 39.81 5.64 1.39
CA LYS A 640 39.58 5.07 0.05
C LYS A 640 39.58 3.54 0.06
N MET A 641 40.47 2.91 0.83
CA MET A 641 40.49 1.44 0.98
C MET A 641 39.24 0.93 1.69
N LYS A 642 38.80 1.59 2.79
CA LYS A 642 37.55 1.23 3.48
C LYS A 642 36.31 1.37 2.59
N ASN A 643 36.26 2.41 1.75
CA ASN A 643 35.18 2.55 0.77
C ASN A 643 35.19 1.44 -0.28
N GLY A 644 36.37 0.93 -0.66
CA GLY A 644 36.51 -0.25 -1.51
C GLY A 644 35.90 -1.50 -0.87
N GLU A 645 36.25 -1.78 0.39
CA GLU A 645 35.71 -2.92 1.16
C GLU A 645 34.19 -2.80 1.37
N LEU A 646 33.69 -1.58 1.61
CA LEU A 646 32.26 -1.32 1.75
C LEU A 646 31.51 -1.60 0.43
N ASN A 647 32.06 -1.17 -0.70
CA ASN A 647 31.48 -1.47 -2.02
C ASN A 647 31.46 -2.98 -2.32
N GLU A 648 32.50 -3.70 -1.92
CA GLU A 648 32.57 -5.15 -2.07
C GLU A 648 31.51 -5.86 -1.20
N SER A 649 31.31 -5.39 0.02
CA SER A 649 30.24 -5.84 0.92
C SER A 649 28.84 -5.54 0.37
N ILE A 650 28.62 -4.35 -0.18
CA ILE A 650 27.36 -3.98 -0.85
C ILE A 650 27.09 -4.90 -2.05
N ASN A 651 28.08 -5.16 -2.89
CA ASN A 651 27.94 -6.06 -4.03
C ASN A 651 27.61 -7.50 -3.59
N LYS A 652 28.22 -7.96 -2.49
CA LYS A 652 27.90 -9.27 -1.92
C LYS A 652 26.46 -9.34 -1.42
N MET A 653 26.01 -8.34 -0.65
CA MET A 653 24.61 -8.26 -0.19
C MET A 653 23.62 -8.19 -1.36
N GLN A 654 23.95 -7.46 -2.44
CA GLN A 654 23.10 -7.39 -3.62
C GLN A 654 23.01 -8.73 -4.39
N ASN A 655 24.06 -9.54 -4.37
CA ASN A 655 24.02 -10.90 -4.94
C ASN A 655 23.19 -11.84 -4.06
N GLU A 656 23.39 -11.82 -2.73
CA GLU A 656 22.61 -12.62 -1.78
C GLU A 656 21.10 -12.26 -1.86
N MET A 657 20.77 -10.98 -2.02
CA MET A 657 19.39 -10.52 -2.20
C MET A 657 18.77 -11.07 -3.50
N ARG A 658 19.53 -11.09 -4.60
CA ARG A 658 19.08 -11.69 -5.88
C ARG A 658 18.88 -13.20 -5.79
N GLU A 659 19.74 -13.91 -5.06
CA GLU A 659 19.56 -15.35 -4.81
C GLU A 659 18.31 -15.62 -3.97
N MET A 660 18.05 -14.77 -2.97
CA MET A 660 16.86 -14.86 -2.14
C MET A 660 15.58 -14.57 -2.93
N ASP A 661 15.58 -13.57 -3.82
CA ASP A 661 14.47 -13.30 -4.73
C ASP A 661 14.19 -14.49 -5.65
N PHE A 662 15.24 -15.14 -6.18
CA PHE A 662 15.09 -16.33 -7.01
C PHE A 662 14.52 -17.51 -6.24
N ALA A 663 14.95 -17.71 -4.99
CA ALA A 663 14.40 -18.73 -4.10
C ALA A 663 12.92 -18.45 -3.75
N LEU A 664 12.56 -17.19 -3.54
CA LEU A 664 11.19 -16.77 -3.27
C LEU A 664 10.27 -17.06 -4.46
N ILE A 665 10.71 -16.70 -5.67
CA ILE A 665 9.98 -16.99 -6.92
C ILE A 665 9.74 -18.50 -7.07
N ASN A 666 10.76 -19.31 -6.81
CA ASN A 666 10.64 -20.77 -6.89
C ASN A 666 9.62 -21.31 -5.86
N ALA A 667 9.68 -20.83 -4.62
CA ALA A 667 8.73 -21.21 -3.58
C ALA A 667 7.29 -20.78 -3.94
N GLU A 668 7.10 -19.59 -4.52
CA GLU A 668 5.80 -19.14 -4.99
C GLU A 668 5.25 -20.02 -6.12
N THR A 669 6.10 -20.42 -7.07
CA THR A 669 5.69 -21.36 -8.13
C THR A 669 5.32 -22.73 -7.58
N GLU A 670 6.04 -23.23 -6.57
CA GLU A 670 5.73 -24.50 -5.92
C GLU A 670 4.41 -24.42 -5.13
N VAL A 671 4.16 -23.32 -4.42
CA VAL A 671 2.88 -23.06 -3.75
C VAL A 671 1.72 -23.00 -4.75
N ARG A 672 1.90 -22.38 -5.92
CA ARG A 672 0.86 -22.38 -6.97
C ARG A 672 0.62 -23.78 -7.54
N ALA A 673 1.66 -24.57 -7.77
CA ALA A 673 1.53 -25.95 -8.23
C ALA A 673 0.76 -26.80 -7.21
N ASN A 674 1.14 -26.71 -5.93
CA ASN A 674 0.45 -27.40 -4.84
C ASN A 674 -1.01 -26.95 -4.69
N ALA A 675 -1.30 -25.66 -4.88
CA ALA A 675 -2.67 -25.15 -4.85
C ALA A 675 -3.51 -25.72 -6.00
N ALA A 676 -2.93 -25.85 -7.20
CA ALA A 676 -3.60 -26.45 -8.35
C ALA A 676 -3.90 -27.95 -8.12
N GLU A 677 -2.94 -28.70 -7.59
CA GLU A 677 -3.14 -30.12 -7.23
C GLU A 677 -4.22 -30.29 -6.16
N LEU A 678 -4.25 -29.41 -5.16
CA LEU A 678 -5.25 -29.43 -4.10
C LEU A 678 -6.66 -29.13 -4.64
N GLU A 679 -6.78 -28.25 -5.63
CA GLU A 679 -8.05 -27.96 -6.29
C GLU A 679 -8.52 -29.14 -7.15
N GLU A 680 -7.61 -29.81 -7.87
CA GLU A 680 -7.94 -31.05 -8.61
C GLU A 680 -8.42 -32.16 -7.65
N LEU A 681 -7.81 -32.29 -6.46
CA LEU A 681 -8.25 -33.23 -5.43
C LEU A 681 -9.62 -32.85 -4.85
N ARG A 682 -9.92 -31.56 -4.69
CA ARG A 682 -11.25 -31.09 -4.26
C ARG A 682 -12.31 -31.42 -5.29
N GLU A 683 -12.03 -31.19 -6.57
CA GLU A 683 -12.94 -31.54 -7.67
C GLU A 683 -13.21 -33.05 -7.71
N LYS A 684 -12.15 -33.88 -7.55
CA LYS A 684 -12.32 -35.34 -7.42
C LYS A 684 -13.16 -35.72 -6.20
N CYS A 685 -12.97 -35.09 -5.05
CA CYS A 685 -13.81 -35.34 -3.86
C CYS A 685 -15.27 -34.95 -4.08
N GLN A 686 -15.53 -33.82 -4.76
CA GLN A 686 -16.89 -33.38 -5.10
C GLN A 686 -17.57 -34.33 -6.08
N ASN A 687 -16.84 -34.84 -7.07
CA ASN A 687 -17.31 -35.86 -8.01
C ASN A 687 -17.65 -37.17 -7.29
N HIS A 688 -16.78 -37.67 -6.40
CA HIS A 688 -17.07 -38.85 -5.60
C HIS A 688 -18.28 -38.64 -4.67
N SER A 689 -18.42 -37.46 -4.07
CA SER A 689 -19.59 -37.12 -3.24
C SER A 689 -20.89 -37.20 -4.05
N SER A 690 -20.87 -36.69 -5.28
CA SER A 690 -22.00 -36.76 -6.22
C SER A 690 -22.34 -38.21 -6.60
N GLN A 691 -21.33 -39.03 -6.88
CA GLN A 691 -21.50 -40.47 -7.16
C GLN A 691 -22.07 -41.23 -5.95
N ILE A 692 -21.62 -40.92 -4.73
CA ILE A 692 -22.16 -41.54 -3.50
C ILE A 692 -23.65 -41.19 -3.34
N LEU A 693 -24.03 -39.95 -3.61
CA LEU A 693 -25.43 -39.51 -3.58
C LEU A 693 -26.30 -40.26 -4.59
N GLU A 694 -25.76 -40.50 -5.79
CA GLU A 694 -26.43 -41.28 -6.84
C GLU A 694 -26.59 -42.75 -6.43
N ILE A 695 -25.54 -43.38 -5.90
CA ILE A 695 -25.60 -44.75 -5.35
C ILE A 695 -26.61 -44.84 -4.21
N GLN A 696 -26.70 -43.82 -3.34
CA GLN A 696 -27.71 -43.80 -2.27
C GLN A 696 -29.14 -43.69 -2.81
N LYS A 697 -29.35 -42.95 -3.90
CA LYS A 697 -30.64 -42.87 -4.59
C LYS A 697 -31.00 -44.21 -5.20
N GLU A 698 -30.08 -44.83 -5.94
CA GLU A 698 -30.26 -46.17 -6.52
C GLU A 698 -30.56 -47.22 -5.44
N LYS A 699 -29.86 -47.19 -4.30
CA LYS A 699 -30.13 -48.05 -3.15
C LYS A 699 -31.54 -47.87 -2.60
N LYS A 700 -32.02 -46.62 -2.47
CA LYS A 700 -33.40 -46.34 -2.01
C LYS A 700 -34.43 -46.87 -3.00
N ASP A 701 -34.18 -46.73 -4.30
CA ASP A 701 -35.08 -47.24 -5.34
C ASP A 701 -35.09 -48.77 -5.42
N ALA A 702 -33.93 -49.41 -5.28
CA ALA A 702 -33.83 -50.86 -5.13
C ALA A 702 -34.58 -51.35 -3.89
N LEU A 703 -34.46 -50.66 -2.75
CA LEU A 703 -35.17 -51.00 -1.53
C LEU A 703 -36.69 -50.88 -1.68
N ARG A 704 -37.19 -49.85 -2.40
CA ARG A 704 -38.61 -49.72 -2.75
C ARG A 704 -39.08 -50.86 -3.63
N LYS A 705 -38.33 -51.20 -4.69
CA LYS A 705 -38.63 -52.36 -5.56
C LYS A 705 -38.67 -53.67 -4.76
N LEU A 706 -37.74 -53.86 -3.83
CA LEU A 706 -37.67 -55.05 -2.99
C LEU A 706 -38.87 -55.16 -2.04
N LYS A 707 -39.27 -54.05 -1.41
CA LYS A 707 -40.53 -54.00 -0.62
C LYS A 707 -41.76 -54.31 -1.48
N GLN A 708 -41.82 -53.80 -2.70
CA GLN A 708 -42.92 -54.10 -3.62
C GLN A 708 -42.96 -55.59 -4.00
N ILE A 709 -41.80 -56.20 -4.27
CA ILE A 709 -41.69 -57.64 -4.54
C ILE A 709 -42.13 -58.44 -3.31
N GLU A 710 -41.77 -58.01 -2.09
CA GLU A 710 -42.18 -58.68 -0.85
C GLU A 710 -43.70 -58.61 -0.63
N LEU A 711 -44.32 -57.46 -0.91
CA LEU A 711 -45.77 -57.30 -0.87
C LEU A 711 -46.46 -58.18 -1.92
N ASN A 712 -45.95 -58.19 -3.16
CA ASN A 712 -46.47 -59.04 -4.23
C ASN A 712 -46.33 -60.53 -3.86
N ARG A 713 -45.22 -60.94 -3.25
CA ARG A 713 -45.01 -62.31 -2.75
C ARG A 713 -46.01 -62.66 -1.64
N LYS A 714 -46.26 -61.74 -0.69
CA LYS A 714 -47.27 -61.95 0.37
C LYS A 714 -48.68 -62.09 -0.23
N ALA A 715 -49.01 -61.28 -1.23
CA ALA A 715 -50.28 -61.38 -1.96
C ALA A 715 -50.42 -62.73 -2.69
N ILE A 716 -49.36 -63.20 -3.38
CA ILE A 716 -49.34 -64.50 -4.06
C ILE A 716 -49.48 -65.66 -3.07
N VAL A 717 -48.78 -65.61 -1.94
CA VAL A 717 -48.88 -66.64 -0.88
C VAL A 717 -50.27 -66.67 -0.25
N LEU A 718 -50.92 -65.50 -0.11
CA LEU A 718 -52.30 -65.42 0.37
C LEU A 718 -53.31 -65.95 -0.66
N SER A 719 -53.08 -65.72 -1.95
CA SER A 719 -53.95 -66.25 -3.03
C SER A 719 -53.75 -67.75 -3.30
N LEU A 720 -52.61 -68.33 -2.91
CA LEU A 720 -52.35 -69.77 -3.00
C LEU A 720 -52.89 -70.57 -1.79
N LYS A 721 -53.41 -69.90 -0.76
CA LYS A 721 -53.99 -70.54 0.44
C LYS A 721 -55.49 -70.84 0.34
N THR A 722 -56.13 -70.55 -0.81
CA THR A 722 -57.58 -70.73 -0.98
C THR A 722 -57.98 -71.95 -1.81
N ASP A 723 -57.04 -72.79 -2.25
CA ASP A 723 -57.37 -74.08 -2.86
C ASP A 723 -56.87 -75.23 -1.99
N ASP A 724 -57.82 -75.87 -1.30
CA ASP A 724 -57.64 -77.19 -0.71
C ASP A 724 -57.23 -78.18 -1.81
N HIS A 725 -55.97 -78.59 -1.84
CA HIS A 725 -55.55 -79.96 -2.15
C HIS A 725 -54.15 -80.24 -1.60
N ILE A 726 -54.11 -81.26 -0.75
CA ILE A 726 -52.94 -81.91 -0.17
C ILE A 726 -52.01 -82.37 -1.30
N ILE A 727 -50.78 -81.84 -1.32
CA ILE A 727 -49.63 -82.54 -1.90
C ILE A 727 -48.43 -82.33 -0.97
N ASP A 728 -48.07 -83.40 -0.27
CA ASP A 728 -46.75 -83.58 0.35
C ASP A 728 -45.67 -83.51 -0.73
N LEU A 729 -44.78 -82.54 -0.62
CA LEU A 729 -43.47 -82.53 -1.29
C LEU A 729 -42.39 -82.18 -0.26
N PRO A 730 -41.23 -82.86 -0.31
CA PRO A 730 -40.31 -82.97 0.82
C PRO A 730 -39.55 -81.66 1.06
N LEU A 731 -39.37 -81.36 2.35
CA LEU A 731 -38.51 -80.30 2.87
C LEU A 731 -37.13 -80.36 2.20
N ILE A 732 -36.79 -79.32 1.44
CA ILE A 732 -35.39 -78.94 1.23
C ILE A 732 -35.02 -78.07 2.42
N GLU A 733 -34.05 -78.56 3.20
CA GLU A 733 -33.40 -77.86 4.32
C GLU A 733 -32.80 -76.53 3.86
N THR A 734 -33.58 -75.46 3.90
CA THR A 734 -33.05 -74.10 3.91
C THR A 734 -32.61 -73.76 5.32
N ILE A 735 -31.31 -73.97 5.56
CA ILE A 735 -30.40 -73.14 6.35
C ILE A 735 -31.11 -72.21 7.34
N LYS A 736 -31.13 -72.62 8.61
CA LYS A 736 -31.37 -71.73 9.75
C LYS A 736 -30.29 -70.64 9.76
N ILE A 737 -30.65 -69.44 9.32
CA ILE A 737 -29.94 -68.22 9.71
C ILE A 737 -30.32 -67.96 11.18
N PRO A 738 -29.38 -67.98 12.13
CA PRO A 738 -29.70 -67.69 13.53
C PRO A 738 -30.14 -66.24 13.65
N LYS A 739 -31.27 -66.04 14.33
CA LYS A 739 -31.64 -64.75 14.89
C LYS A 739 -30.51 -64.29 15.82
N THR A 740 -30.24 -63.00 15.76
CA THR A 740 -29.39 -62.23 16.66
C THR A 740 -29.88 -62.42 18.10
N GLU A 741 -29.32 -63.41 18.78
CA GLU A 741 -29.21 -63.44 20.22
C GLU A 741 -27.83 -62.89 20.59
N GLU A 742 -27.83 -62.01 21.58
CA GLU A 742 -26.66 -61.42 22.21
C GLU A 742 -25.66 -62.52 22.57
N ILE A 743 -24.50 -62.49 21.90
CA ILE A 743 -23.36 -63.32 22.26
C ILE A 743 -22.34 -62.38 22.89
N ASN A 744 -22.46 -62.22 24.21
CA ASN A 744 -21.30 -62.06 25.06
C ASN A 744 -20.64 -63.44 25.22
N ASP A 745 -19.32 -63.47 25.15
CA ASP A 745 -18.43 -64.62 25.41
C ASP A 745 -18.49 -65.82 24.46
N LYS A 746 -17.90 -65.67 23.26
CA LYS A 746 -17.42 -66.82 22.47
C LYS A 746 -15.90 -66.88 22.46
N LYS A 747 -15.35 -67.84 23.23
CA LYS A 747 -14.04 -68.43 22.93
C LYS A 747 -14.08 -69.02 21.52
N VAL A 748 -13.47 -68.30 20.57
CA VAL A 748 -13.25 -68.78 19.20
C VAL A 748 -12.43 -70.07 19.27
N SER A 749 -12.89 -71.14 18.60
CA SER A 749 -12.18 -72.43 18.66
C SER A 749 -10.83 -72.32 17.95
N ALA A 750 -9.77 -72.87 18.56
CA ALA A 750 -8.41 -72.81 18.02
C ALA A 750 -8.32 -73.38 16.58
N ALA A 751 -9.17 -74.35 16.24
CA ALA A 751 -9.27 -74.93 14.90
C ALA A 751 -9.75 -73.91 13.84
N TYR A 752 -10.62 -72.98 14.23
CA TYR A 752 -11.10 -71.92 13.33
C TYR A 752 -9.99 -70.89 13.04
N ILE A 753 -9.25 -70.48 14.08
CA ILE A 753 -8.10 -69.57 13.94
C ILE A 753 -7.02 -70.22 13.08
N GLN A 754 -6.74 -71.52 13.29
CA GLN A 754 -5.76 -72.25 12.50
C GLN A 754 -6.13 -72.32 11.01
N LYS A 755 -7.42 -72.53 10.69
CA LYS A 755 -7.91 -72.52 9.31
C LYS A 755 -7.79 -71.12 8.66
N LEU A 756 -8.13 -70.06 9.40
CA LEU A 756 -7.94 -68.67 8.98
C LEU A 756 -6.48 -68.31 8.76
N MET A 757 -5.59 -68.78 9.61
CA MET A 757 -4.14 -68.56 9.46
C MET A 757 -3.58 -69.31 8.24
N MET A 758 -4.01 -70.54 8.02
CA MET A 758 -3.66 -71.27 6.79
C MET A 758 -4.18 -70.58 5.54
N GLN A 759 -5.40 -70.03 5.59
CA GLN A 759 -5.97 -69.26 4.49
C GLN A 759 -5.15 -67.99 4.26
N PHE A 760 -4.79 -67.26 5.32
CA PHE A 760 -3.94 -66.06 5.24
C PHE A 760 -2.61 -66.31 4.51
N PHE A 761 -1.90 -67.39 4.83
CA PHE A 761 -0.62 -67.69 4.17
C PHE A 761 -0.74 -68.23 2.74
N SER A 762 -1.93 -68.68 2.32
CA SER A 762 -2.17 -69.22 0.98
C SER A 762 -2.80 -68.22 0.01
N GLN A 763 -3.31 -67.07 0.48
CA GLN A 763 -3.86 -66.02 -0.37
C GLN A 763 -2.80 -65.03 -0.88
N ASP A 764 -3.17 -64.24 -1.90
CA ASP A 764 -2.38 -63.12 -2.42
C ASP A 764 -2.32 -61.93 -1.44
N ASN A 765 -1.45 -60.95 -1.72
CA ASN A 765 -1.21 -59.82 -0.81
C ASN A 765 -2.46 -58.95 -0.56
N GLN A 766 -3.35 -58.82 -1.55
CA GLN A 766 -4.56 -58.00 -1.41
C GLN A 766 -5.59 -58.69 -0.50
N GLN A 767 -5.78 -60.00 -0.66
CA GLN A 767 -6.68 -60.76 0.21
C GLN A 767 -6.11 -60.93 1.62
N ARG A 768 -4.78 -61.01 1.78
CA ARG A 768 -4.14 -60.96 3.11
C ARG A 768 -4.50 -59.68 3.85
N GLU A 769 -4.43 -58.53 3.19
CA GLU A 769 -4.76 -57.23 3.80
C GLU A 769 -6.20 -57.20 4.36
N ILE A 770 -7.14 -57.83 3.66
CA ILE A 770 -8.55 -57.93 4.07
C ILE A 770 -8.72 -58.88 5.27
N LEU A 771 -7.87 -59.89 5.42
CA LEU A 771 -7.94 -60.88 6.50
C LEU A 771 -7.28 -60.42 7.80
N VAL A 772 -6.32 -59.48 7.77
CA VAL A 772 -5.63 -58.97 8.97
C VAL A 772 -6.61 -58.48 10.05
N PRO A 773 -7.63 -57.64 9.76
CA PRO A 773 -8.55 -57.14 10.78
C PRO A 773 -9.40 -58.25 11.37
N VAL A 774 -9.85 -59.19 10.53
CA VAL A 774 -10.71 -60.31 10.92
C VAL A 774 -9.98 -61.23 11.89
N ILE A 775 -8.69 -61.51 11.63
CA ILE A 775 -7.86 -62.34 12.51
C ILE A 775 -7.61 -61.64 13.85
N LEU A 776 -7.28 -60.35 13.84
CA LEU A 776 -6.97 -59.60 15.06
C LEU A 776 -8.21 -59.38 15.93
N GLU A 777 -9.37 -59.16 15.31
CA GLU A 777 -10.66 -59.09 16.00
C GLU A 777 -11.01 -60.43 16.66
N LEU A 778 -10.75 -61.55 16.00
CA LEU A 778 -10.96 -62.90 16.57
C LEU A 778 -10.00 -63.24 17.72
N ILE A 779 -8.84 -62.60 17.79
CA ILE A 779 -7.85 -62.76 18.88
C ILE A 779 -8.16 -61.78 20.05
N GLY A 780 -9.10 -60.85 19.85
CA GLY A 780 -9.55 -59.90 20.88
C GLY A 780 -8.74 -58.61 20.93
N CYS A 781 -8.05 -58.24 19.85
CA CYS A 781 -7.39 -56.93 19.74
C CYS A 781 -8.44 -55.82 19.67
N ASP A 782 -8.14 -54.68 20.30
CA ASP A 782 -9.02 -53.51 20.20
C ASP A 782 -8.91 -52.82 18.84
N LYS A 783 -9.85 -51.92 18.52
CA LYS A 783 -9.89 -51.24 17.21
C LYS A 783 -8.63 -50.41 16.92
N LEU A 784 -7.97 -49.88 17.95
CA LEU A 784 -6.77 -49.06 17.79
C LEU A 784 -5.57 -49.94 17.42
N GLN A 785 -5.42 -51.09 18.09
CA GLN A 785 -4.41 -52.10 17.80
C GLN A 785 -4.58 -52.70 16.41
N ILE A 786 -5.83 -52.96 15.99
CA ILE A 786 -6.15 -53.42 14.63
C ILE A 786 -5.68 -52.38 13.60
N GLN A 787 -6.00 -51.11 13.81
CA GLN A 787 -5.62 -50.03 12.89
C GLN A 787 -4.10 -49.83 12.83
N GLN A 788 -3.42 -49.91 13.98
CA GLN A 788 -1.95 -49.84 14.04
C GLN A 788 -1.30 -51.03 13.31
N ALA A 789 -1.82 -52.25 13.50
CA ALA A 789 -1.32 -53.44 12.83
C ALA A 789 -1.57 -53.42 11.30
N GLN A 790 -2.73 -52.91 10.85
CA GLN A 790 -3.00 -52.70 9.42
C GLN A 790 -2.02 -51.70 8.80
N ASN A 791 -1.76 -50.58 9.48
CA ASN A 791 -0.80 -49.57 9.02
C ASN A 791 0.63 -50.13 9.00
N ALA A 792 1.03 -50.89 10.03
CA ALA A 792 2.32 -51.57 10.07
C ALA A 792 2.46 -52.60 8.93
N TRP A 793 1.42 -53.36 8.64
CA TRP A 793 1.39 -54.34 7.54
C TRP A 793 1.54 -53.65 6.17
N LYS A 794 0.77 -52.59 5.91
CA LYS A 794 0.88 -51.76 4.69
C LYS A 794 2.29 -51.19 4.50
N ASN A 795 2.86 -50.65 5.56
CA ASN A 795 4.21 -50.06 5.52
C ASN A 795 5.30 -51.14 5.31
N SER A 796 5.11 -52.34 5.88
CA SER A 796 6.06 -53.45 5.73
C SER A 796 6.04 -54.11 4.34
N THR A 797 4.89 -54.06 3.66
CA THR A 797 4.71 -54.59 2.29
C THR A 797 5.12 -53.57 1.24
N GLN A 798 4.95 -52.26 1.47
CA GLN A 798 5.51 -51.20 0.61
C GLN A 798 7.04 -51.16 0.63
N ARG A 799 7.70 -51.37 1.79
CA ARG A 799 9.17 -51.31 1.89
C ARG A 799 9.93 -52.47 1.22
N ARG A 800 9.24 -53.54 0.78
CA ARG A 800 9.87 -54.67 0.05
C ARG A 800 9.69 -54.60 -1.47
N GLY A 801 9.08 -53.55 -2.01
CA GLY A 801 8.82 -53.40 -3.44
C GLY A 801 9.99 -52.93 -4.31
N PHE A 802 11.16 -52.61 -3.74
CA PHE A 802 12.26 -51.99 -4.52
C PHE A 802 13.68 -52.38 -4.07
N GLY A 803 13.90 -53.66 -3.77
CA GLY A 803 15.25 -54.11 -3.43
C GLY A 803 15.37 -55.62 -3.33
N TRP A 804 15.30 -56.28 -4.48
CA TRP A 804 15.94 -57.56 -4.84
C TRP A 804 15.28 -58.09 -6.13
N PHE A 805 15.54 -57.38 -7.22
CA PHE A 805 15.77 -57.93 -8.56
C PHE A 805 16.69 -56.95 -9.29
#